data_AF-A0A7L4D895-F1
#
_entry.id   AF-A0A7L4D895-F1
#
_cell.length_a   1.000
_cell.length_b   1.000
_cell.length_c   1.000
_cell.angle_alpha   90.00
_cell.angle_beta   90.00
_cell.angle_gamma   90.00
#
_symmetry.space_group_name_H-M   'P 1'
#
loop_
_entity.id
_entity.type
_entity.pdbx_description
1 polymer ?
#
loop_
_entity_poly.entity_id
_entity_poly.type
_entity_poly.pdbx_seq_one_letter_code
_entity_poly.pdbx_strand_id
1 'polypeptide(L)'
;TGSVSSECLGNLLRITLSAEYFEDKYLSFSVVDQSGIAWELDEDVASQCGYTVTYSNWSRIEFHASALSCHSRLEKDAFIVTVQIKASHTPDMKNATTHLKVASCYYGPWSPRELLCESNYMEVSVTREVPQALKDFVEDEPGDWILAFPEAKAGEASVWQIVFHQPEEKKALLVSDAWSAGYGLNITDTRVLLRIPYTAAEIQLVEDQGITFSAVRSSIFYKQRWMILMVDTAVACPVDGVYYTNKTIIWTVPKYIQLLSAGATSSKDVLVEAGVDLHKLSAKEMTSREYVLMNDLNVITMKIPIGAEGGYYKTSVSNGQHGVKYAINLFLEHQWEDNKWGLTKHTIIKEIETPFEQVELTITNNSNLSVRLMNVTVGTFLPDVELVNLIIEGATVAVPEAVQHGYLIYAIRYANGSKAYVVQAPLDAPSIRKEYIREDMRAFTLNVTLAFITYPTSETFTVPVITVSTVKDAVLPSARGHCDRKNIHLTITHGNVDQKWLPFISDWHLTQEAAQKYNYSLKDNGTHLAISVPFLSSHLNYEDFNSSGIKASLHLTLKDDITLANRKDFSISCVFSPSELIQCLPNGTVVITAVKLVGVADLDTSLLVLRDRLCKPSLVTEKTATFKFSVNTCGTSRKFSSTAMAYENEVLYFKPGNDTPVYQLKFVCWYAIKQTVDVQYESKKNPPPSIKPGFGSLALSLKLFKEKSYSEPYQESEYPVVKYLREALYFEVELLQPKDARLELNLDDCWATNSQNQGSLPQWLILINGCENSEDSYKTIFHEVNYSLRVKLPQHLKRFEVRMFAFVQGTTLLQE
;
A
#
# COMPACT_ATOMS: atom_id res chain seq x y z
N THR A 1 -36.51 -24.38 -1.44
CA THR A 1 -35.91 -25.33 -2.40
C THR A 1 -35.50 -24.65 -3.71
N GLY A 2 -35.19 -23.35 -3.72
CA GLY A 2 -35.11 -22.53 -4.95
C GLY A 2 -33.73 -21.98 -5.33
N SER A 3 -32.62 -22.66 -5.02
CA SER A 3 -31.26 -22.18 -5.37
C SER A 3 -30.81 -22.52 -6.80
N VAL A 4 -31.52 -23.41 -7.51
CA VAL A 4 -31.22 -23.81 -8.89
C VAL A 4 -32.52 -23.93 -9.70
N SER A 5 -32.72 -23.06 -10.68
CA SER A 5 -33.84 -23.09 -11.62
C SER A 5 -33.40 -23.58 -13.00
N SER A 6 -34.34 -24.06 -13.80
CA SER A 6 -34.09 -24.52 -15.17
C SER A 6 -35.20 -24.01 -16.08
N GLU A 7 -34.84 -23.55 -17.27
CA GLU A 7 -35.73 -23.03 -18.29
C GLU A 7 -35.37 -23.64 -19.65
N CYS A 8 -36.40 -23.99 -20.41
CA CYS A 8 -36.26 -24.59 -21.73
C CYS A 8 -36.52 -23.53 -22.80
N LEU A 9 -35.52 -23.31 -23.66
CA LEU A 9 -35.47 -22.24 -24.65
C LEU A 9 -35.39 -22.85 -26.05
N GLY A 10 -36.35 -23.72 -26.36
CA GLY A 10 -36.35 -24.51 -27.59
C GLY A 10 -35.28 -25.61 -27.54
N ASN A 11 -34.25 -25.48 -28.37
CA ASN A 11 -33.17 -26.47 -28.49
C ASN A 11 -32.01 -26.22 -27.51
N LEU A 12 -32.20 -25.29 -26.56
CA LEU A 12 -31.25 -24.95 -25.51
C LEU A 12 -31.93 -25.09 -24.15
N LEU A 13 -31.20 -25.66 -23.20
CA LEU A 13 -31.55 -25.67 -21.78
C LEU A 13 -30.69 -24.62 -21.08
N ARG A 14 -31.33 -23.75 -20.30
CA ARG A 14 -30.64 -22.84 -19.37
C ARG A 14 -30.92 -23.27 -17.94
N ILE A 15 -29.87 -23.41 -17.14
CA ILE A 15 -29.93 -23.60 -15.70
C ILE A 15 -29.35 -22.37 -15.03
N THR A 16 -30.10 -21.76 -14.12
CA THR A 16 -29.67 -20.57 -13.39
C THR A 16 -29.48 -20.90 -11.92
N LEU A 17 -28.33 -20.51 -11.38
CA LEU A 17 -28.00 -20.69 -9.98
C LEU A 17 -28.19 -19.36 -9.23
N SER A 18 -28.80 -19.43 -8.05
CA SER A 18 -29.01 -18.27 -7.17
C SER A 18 -27.69 -17.80 -6.58
N ALA A 19 -27.29 -16.57 -6.91
CA ALA A 19 -26.06 -15.99 -6.40
C ALA A 19 -25.96 -15.97 -4.87
N GLU A 20 -27.04 -15.65 -4.15
CA GLU A 20 -27.03 -15.57 -2.67
C GLU A 20 -26.55 -16.88 -2.00
N TYR A 21 -26.79 -18.02 -2.63
CA TYR A 21 -26.38 -19.32 -2.07
C TYR A 21 -24.94 -19.72 -2.43
N PHE A 22 -24.40 -19.15 -3.51
CA PHE A 22 -23.11 -19.52 -4.09
C PHE A 22 -22.04 -18.41 -4.04
N GLU A 23 -22.34 -17.23 -3.49
CA GLU A 23 -21.50 -16.01 -3.45
C GLU A 23 -20.06 -16.27 -2.95
N ASP A 24 -19.88 -17.19 -1.99
CA ASP A 24 -18.57 -17.52 -1.36
C ASP A 24 -18.09 -18.96 -1.64
N LYS A 25 -18.52 -19.56 -2.76
CA LYS A 25 -18.22 -20.98 -3.06
C LYS A 25 -17.58 -21.17 -4.44
N TYR A 26 -16.54 -21.98 -4.49
CA TYR A 26 -16.03 -22.58 -5.71
C TYR A 26 -17.03 -23.60 -6.25
N LEU A 27 -17.26 -23.57 -7.56
CA LEU A 27 -18.16 -24.49 -8.25
C LEU A 27 -17.41 -25.43 -9.20
N SER A 28 -17.86 -26.67 -9.27
CA SER A 28 -17.51 -27.63 -10.33
C SER A 28 -18.80 -28.20 -10.92
N PHE A 29 -18.83 -28.30 -12.24
CA PHE A 29 -19.97 -28.80 -13.01
C PHE A 29 -19.63 -30.16 -13.59
N SER A 30 -20.59 -31.09 -13.52
CA SER A 30 -20.47 -32.40 -14.15
C SER A 30 -21.81 -32.78 -14.78
N VAL A 31 -21.78 -33.54 -15.86
CA VAL A 31 -22.98 -34.09 -16.50
C VAL A 31 -23.07 -35.57 -16.21
N VAL A 32 -24.27 -36.01 -15.83
CA VAL A 32 -24.50 -37.39 -15.41
C VAL A 32 -25.11 -38.18 -16.56
N ASP A 33 -24.44 -39.25 -16.96
CA ASP A 33 -24.90 -40.11 -18.04
C ASP A 33 -26.01 -41.09 -17.62
N GLN A 34 -26.49 -41.88 -18.57
CA GLN A 34 -27.58 -42.84 -18.36
C GLN A 34 -27.21 -43.97 -17.39
N SER A 35 -25.92 -44.23 -17.17
CA SER A 35 -25.42 -45.22 -16.21
C SER A 35 -25.20 -44.63 -14.82
N GLY A 36 -25.38 -43.32 -14.66
CA GLY A 36 -25.20 -42.59 -13.40
C GLY A 36 -23.77 -42.11 -13.17
N ILE A 37 -22.89 -42.17 -14.16
CA ILE A 37 -21.50 -41.68 -14.06
C ILE A 37 -21.50 -40.17 -14.29
N ALA A 38 -20.85 -39.43 -13.40
CA ALA A 38 -20.67 -37.99 -13.50
C ALA A 38 -19.37 -37.65 -14.23
N TRP A 39 -19.49 -36.99 -15.38
CA TRP A 39 -18.39 -36.53 -16.21
C TRP A 39 -18.13 -35.06 -15.93
N GLU A 40 -16.97 -34.74 -15.35
CA GLU A 40 -16.58 -33.38 -15.04
C GLU A 40 -16.40 -32.55 -16.32
N LEU A 41 -16.89 -31.31 -16.29
CA LEU A 41 -16.82 -30.39 -17.41
C LEU A 41 -15.71 -29.36 -17.16
N ASP A 42 -14.63 -29.49 -17.91
CA ASP A 42 -13.69 -28.40 -18.18
C ASP A 42 -14.09 -27.64 -19.46
N GLU A 43 -13.34 -26.61 -19.84
CA GLU A 43 -13.64 -25.75 -20.99
C GLU A 43 -13.63 -26.52 -22.33
N ASP A 44 -12.69 -27.46 -22.48
CA ASP A 44 -12.52 -28.28 -23.69
C ASP A 44 -13.66 -29.31 -23.83
N VAL A 45 -13.96 -30.04 -22.76
CA VAL A 45 -15.06 -31.02 -22.74
C VAL A 45 -16.40 -30.30 -22.88
N ALA A 46 -16.58 -29.14 -22.23
CA ALA A 46 -17.82 -28.38 -22.33
C ALA A 46 -18.10 -27.96 -23.78
N SER A 47 -17.13 -27.36 -24.47
CA SER A 47 -17.28 -26.94 -25.87
C SER A 47 -17.49 -28.13 -26.84
N GLN A 48 -16.76 -29.23 -26.66
CA GLN A 48 -16.95 -30.48 -27.43
C GLN A 48 -18.33 -31.09 -27.21
N CYS A 49 -18.87 -30.99 -26.01
CA CYS A 49 -20.11 -31.64 -25.62
C CYS A 49 -21.35 -30.75 -25.65
N GLY A 50 -21.23 -29.50 -26.09
CA GLY A 50 -22.37 -28.59 -26.26
C GLY A 50 -22.85 -27.98 -24.95
N TYR A 51 -21.91 -27.65 -24.07
CA TYR A 51 -22.14 -27.02 -22.78
C TYR A 51 -21.37 -25.70 -22.67
N THR A 52 -21.97 -24.79 -21.91
CA THR A 52 -21.39 -23.47 -21.65
C THR A 52 -21.69 -23.09 -20.23
N VAL A 53 -20.68 -22.57 -19.53
CA VAL A 53 -20.83 -22.05 -18.17
C VAL A 53 -20.42 -20.60 -18.20
N THR A 54 -21.35 -19.70 -17.85
CA THR A 54 -21.08 -18.27 -17.77
C THR A 54 -21.22 -17.80 -16.32
N TYR A 55 -20.25 -17.00 -15.90
CA TYR A 55 -20.21 -16.39 -14.57
C TYR A 55 -20.51 -14.89 -14.74
N SER A 56 -21.76 -14.47 -14.56
CA SER A 56 -22.06 -13.04 -14.47
C SER A 56 -21.73 -12.55 -13.06
N ASN A 57 -21.12 -11.37 -12.91
CA ASN A 57 -20.63 -10.84 -11.62
C ASN A 57 -21.70 -10.96 -10.51
N TRP A 58 -21.51 -11.95 -9.63
CA TRP A 58 -22.15 -12.17 -8.33
C TRP A 58 -23.67 -12.13 -8.23
N SER A 59 -24.41 -12.17 -9.35
CA SER A 59 -25.88 -12.24 -9.32
C SER A 59 -26.46 -13.45 -10.06
N ARG A 60 -25.72 -14.02 -11.02
CA ARG A 60 -26.23 -15.13 -11.84
C ARG A 60 -25.10 -15.99 -12.41
N ILE A 61 -25.11 -17.28 -12.08
CA ILE A 61 -24.28 -18.27 -12.78
C ILE A 61 -25.21 -19.05 -13.68
N GLU A 62 -24.88 -19.15 -14.95
CA GLU A 62 -25.69 -19.86 -15.93
C GLU A 62 -24.94 -21.04 -16.52
N PHE A 63 -25.66 -22.13 -16.65
CA PHE A 63 -25.23 -23.33 -17.35
C PHE A 63 -26.16 -23.53 -18.54
N HIS A 64 -25.61 -23.56 -19.75
CA HIS A 64 -26.36 -23.81 -20.97
C HIS A 64 -26.01 -25.20 -21.52
N ALA A 65 -27.00 -25.87 -22.09
CA ALA A 65 -26.83 -27.14 -22.78
C ALA A 65 -27.61 -27.17 -24.09
N SER A 66 -26.93 -27.55 -25.18
CA SER A 66 -27.59 -27.88 -26.46
C SER A 66 -28.44 -29.15 -26.31
N ALA A 67 -29.54 -29.21 -27.06
CA ALA A 67 -30.44 -30.37 -27.11
C ALA A 67 -29.73 -31.66 -27.55
N LEU A 68 -28.63 -31.53 -28.32
CA LEU A 68 -27.80 -32.65 -28.77
C LEU A 68 -26.51 -32.79 -27.95
N SER A 69 -26.48 -32.28 -26.72
CA SER A 69 -25.31 -32.34 -25.84
C SER A 69 -24.90 -33.78 -25.50
N CYS A 70 -23.62 -34.03 -25.20
CA CYS A 70 -23.15 -35.36 -24.79
C CYS A 70 -23.94 -35.87 -23.58
N HIS A 71 -24.08 -37.17 -23.40
CA HIS A 71 -24.75 -37.75 -22.22
C HIS A 71 -26.21 -37.30 -21.98
N SER A 72 -26.79 -36.49 -22.87
CA SER A 72 -28.21 -36.15 -22.85
C SER A 72 -29.04 -37.35 -23.33
N ARG A 73 -30.27 -37.45 -22.82
CA ARG A 73 -31.23 -38.47 -23.24
C ARG A 73 -32.29 -37.84 -24.12
N LEU A 74 -32.33 -38.24 -25.38
CA LEU A 74 -33.36 -37.85 -26.34
C LEU A 74 -34.56 -38.81 -26.25
N GLU A 75 -35.76 -38.26 -26.03
CA GLU A 75 -37.04 -38.96 -25.97
C GLU A 75 -38.05 -38.29 -26.90
N LYS A 76 -38.26 -38.84 -28.11
CA LYS A 76 -39.20 -38.36 -29.15
C LYS A 76 -39.13 -36.85 -29.46
N ASP A 77 -39.66 -36.01 -28.58
CA ASP A 77 -39.77 -34.55 -28.70
C ASP A 77 -39.14 -33.80 -27.52
N ALA A 78 -38.43 -34.50 -26.62
CA ALA A 78 -37.77 -33.92 -25.46
C ALA A 78 -36.32 -34.39 -25.33
N PHE A 79 -35.47 -33.54 -24.78
CA PHE A 79 -34.13 -33.89 -24.34
C PHE A 79 -34.01 -33.71 -22.82
N ILE A 80 -33.34 -34.64 -22.16
CA ILE A 80 -33.16 -34.66 -20.72
C ILE A 80 -31.68 -34.55 -20.42
N VAL A 81 -31.31 -33.55 -19.62
CA VAL A 81 -29.94 -33.33 -19.14
C VAL A 81 -29.95 -33.41 -17.63
N THR A 82 -29.00 -34.18 -17.08
CA THR A 82 -28.76 -34.26 -15.65
C THR A 82 -27.42 -33.61 -15.33
N VAL A 83 -27.46 -32.53 -14.55
CA VAL A 83 -26.27 -31.76 -14.16
C VAL A 83 -26.04 -31.93 -12.66
N GLN A 84 -24.81 -32.29 -12.32
CA GLN A 84 -24.31 -32.32 -10.95
C GLN A 84 -23.44 -31.07 -10.72
N ILE A 85 -23.80 -30.28 -9.73
CA ILE A 85 -23.11 -29.05 -9.35
C ILE A 85 -22.52 -29.27 -7.96
N LYS A 86 -21.19 -29.26 -7.85
CA LYS A 86 -20.47 -29.31 -6.57
C LYS A 86 -20.12 -27.89 -6.15
N ALA A 87 -20.34 -27.57 -4.87
CA ALA A 87 -20.03 -26.26 -4.31
C ALA A 87 -19.25 -26.40 -3.00
N SER A 88 -18.09 -25.73 -2.89
CA SER A 88 -17.21 -25.74 -1.72
C SER A 88 -16.69 -24.35 -1.36
N HIS A 89 -16.45 -24.08 -0.08
CA HIS A 89 -15.75 -22.86 0.36
C HIS A 89 -14.23 -22.93 0.14
N THR A 90 -13.70 -24.08 -0.27
CA THR A 90 -12.28 -24.29 -0.54
C THR A 90 -12.05 -24.66 -2.01
N PRO A 91 -10.96 -24.18 -2.63
CA PRO A 91 -10.68 -24.43 -4.05
C PRO A 91 -10.39 -25.91 -4.35
N ASP A 92 -9.97 -26.69 -3.35
CA ASP A 92 -9.71 -28.13 -3.48
C ASP A 92 -10.97 -29.01 -3.43
N MET A 93 -12.16 -28.40 -3.40
CA MET A 93 -13.47 -29.07 -3.37
C MET A 93 -13.66 -30.07 -2.22
N LYS A 94 -12.87 -29.97 -1.15
CA LYS A 94 -13.07 -30.79 0.06
C LYS A 94 -14.38 -30.41 0.75
N ASN A 95 -15.13 -31.42 1.19
CA ASN A 95 -16.45 -31.27 1.81
C ASN A 95 -17.48 -30.54 0.91
N ALA A 96 -17.34 -30.63 -0.42
CA ALA A 96 -18.26 -29.99 -1.35
C ALA A 96 -19.70 -30.51 -1.17
N THR A 97 -20.64 -29.58 -1.12
CA THR A 97 -22.07 -29.86 -1.22
C THR A 97 -22.43 -30.18 -2.66
N THR A 98 -23.17 -31.27 -2.89
CA THR A 98 -23.57 -31.69 -4.23
C THR A 98 -25.05 -31.37 -4.47
N HIS A 99 -25.33 -30.66 -5.56
CA HIS A 99 -26.66 -30.35 -6.05
C HIS A 99 -26.88 -31.09 -7.37
N LEU A 100 -27.94 -31.88 -7.47
CA LEU A 100 -28.31 -32.58 -8.69
C LEU A 100 -29.53 -31.89 -9.31
N LYS A 101 -29.44 -31.50 -10.57
CA LYS A 101 -30.52 -30.88 -11.33
C LYS A 101 -30.80 -31.70 -12.57
N VAL A 102 -31.99 -32.29 -12.63
CA VAL A 102 -32.53 -32.92 -13.84
C VAL A 102 -33.46 -31.92 -14.51
N ALA A 103 -33.24 -31.66 -15.79
CA ALA A 103 -34.12 -30.83 -16.59
C ALA A 103 -34.54 -31.60 -17.84
N SER A 104 -35.83 -31.55 -18.14
CA SER A 104 -36.44 -32.15 -19.33
C SER A 104 -37.06 -31.03 -20.15
N CYS A 105 -36.60 -30.89 -21.40
CA CYS A 105 -36.98 -29.80 -22.29
C CYS A 105 -37.55 -30.33 -23.58
N TYR A 106 -38.73 -29.82 -23.95
CA TYR A 106 -39.34 -30.10 -25.24
C TYR A 106 -38.72 -29.20 -26.30
N TYR A 107 -38.23 -29.80 -27.38
CA TYR A 107 -37.67 -29.08 -28.51
C TYR A 107 -38.72 -28.90 -29.62
N GLY A 108 -38.60 -27.81 -30.38
CA GLY A 108 -39.49 -27.52 -31.50
C GLY A 108 -39.18 -28.38 -32.74
N PRO A 109 -40.01 -28.31 -33.80
CA PRO A 109 -39.67 -28.98 -35.05
C PRO A 109 -38.32 -28.46 -35.57
N TRP A 110 -37.40 -29.39 -35.83
CA TRP A 110 -36.05 -29.05 -36.28
C TRP A 110 -36.06 -28.49 -37.70
N SER A 111 -35.31 -27.42 -37.93
CA SER A 111 -35.05 -26.96 -39.30
C SER A 111 -34.09 -27.93 -40.02
N PRO A 112 -34.17 -28.06 -41.36
CA PRO A 112 -33.22 -28.83 -42.18
C PRO A 112 -31.76 -28.59 -41.81
N ARG A 113 -31.38 -27.32 -41.62
CA ARG A 113 -30.06 -26.89 -41.14
C ARG A 113 -30.22 -25.93 -39.95
N GLU A 114 -29.50 -26.21 -38.86
CA GLU A 114 -29.44 -25.33 -37.68
C GLU A 114 -27.99 -24.97 -37.35
N LEU A 115 -27.74 -23.69 -37.11
CA LEU A 115 -26.46 -23.12 -36.75
C LEU A 115 -26.61 -22.41 -35.40
N LEU A 116 -25.66 -22.62 -34.50
CA LEU A 116 -25.61 -22.00 -33.19
C LEU A 116 -24.22 -21.43 -32.95
N CYS A 117 -24.16 -20.12 -32.66
CA CYS A 117 -22.98 -19.45 -32.17
C CYS A 117 -23.16 -19.24 -30.68
N GLU A 118 -22.53 -20.10 -29.89
CA GLU A 118 -22.44 -19.96 -28.44
C GLU A 118 -21.17 -19.15 -28.09
N SER A 119 -20.97 -18.83 -26.81
CA SER A 119 -19.78 -18.08 -26.37
C SER A 119 -18.46 -18.85 -26.50
N ASN A 120 -18.47 -20.18 -26.31
CA ASN A 120 -17.27 -21.03 -26.32
C ASN A 120 -17.18 -22.00 -27.51
N TYR A 121 -18.26 -22.23 -28.28
CA TYR A 121 -18.24 -23.07 -29.49
C TYR A 121 -19.23 -22.61 -30.56
N MET A 122 -19.01 -23.11 -31.77
CA MET A 122 -19.94 -23.06 -32.90
C MET A 122 -20.51 -24.46 -33.12
N GLU A 123 -21.82 -24.57 -33.35
CA GLU A 123 -22.51 -25.83 -33.61
C GLU A 123 -23.30 -25.76 -34.92
N VAL A 124 -23.17 -26.81 -35.72
CA VAL A 124 -23.96 -27.02 -36.94
C VAL A 124 -24.61 -28.39 -36.89
N SER A 125 -25.92 -28.41 -37.09
CA SER A 125 -26.74 -29.61 -37.08
C SER A 125 -27.56 -29.67 -38.36
N VAL A 126 -27.41 -30.75 -39.13
CA VAL A 126 -28.07 -30.90 -40.44
C VAL A 126 -28.89 -32.19 -40.48
N THR A 127 -30.06 -32.12 -41.09
CA THR A 127 -30.97 -33.27 -41.23
C THR A 127 -30.36 -34.31 -42.16
N ARG A 128 -30.53 -35.58 -41.80
CA ARG A 128 -30.10 -36.73 -42.58
C ARG A 128 -31.12 -36.98 -43.69
N GLU A 129 -30.78 -36.57 -44.90
CA GLU A 129 -31.49 -37.02 -46.09
C GLU A 129 -30.99 -38.42 -46.47
N VAL A 130 -31.62 -39.44 -45.89
CA VAL A 130 -31.44 -40.81 -46.36
C VAL A 130 -32.44 -41.02 -47.49
N PRO A 131 -32.01 -41.33 -48.73
CA PRO A 131 -32.92 -41.73 -49.79
C PRO A 131 -33.81 -42.85 -49.23
N GLN A 132 -35.13 -42.61 -49.14
CA GLN A 132 -36.06 -43.66 -48.75
C GLN A 132 -35.83 -44.82 -49.69
N ALA A 133 -35.56 -45.99 -49.10
CA ALA A 133 -35.21 -47.19 -49.83
C ALA A 133 -36.15 -47.34 -51.03
N LEU A 134 -35.60 -47.17 -52.24
CA LEU A 134 -35.82 -47.99 -53.42
C LEU A 134 -37.04 -48.93 -53.28
N LYS A 135 -38.26 -48.37 -53.24
CA LYS A 135 -39.49 -49.18 -53.29
C LYS A 135 -39.59 -49.90 -54.65
N ASP A 136 -38.87 -49.41 -55.65
CA ASP A 136 -38.96 -49.87 -57.04
C ASP A 136 -37.89 -50.91 -57.44
N PHE A 137 -36.99 -51.34 -56.53
CA PHE A 137 -35.99 -52.38 -56.83
C PHE A 137 -36.29 -53.74 -56.20
N VAL A 138 -37.35 -53.86 -55.40
CA VAL A 138 -37.69 -55.12 -54.71
C VAL A 138 -38.60 -56.02 -55.56
N GLU A 139 -39.15 -55.52 -56.67
CA GLU A 139 -40.07 -56.32 -57.48
C GLU A 139 -39.40 -57.18 -58.57
N ASP A 140 -38.16 -56.90 -58.99
CA ASP A 140 -37.49 -57.66 -60.04
C ASP A 140 -35.98 -57.85 -59.74
N GLU A 141 -35.56 -59.02 -59.22
CA GLU A 141 -34.24 -59.73 -59.37
C GLU A 141 -33.86 -60.66 -58.16
N PRO A 142 -32.93 -61.64 -58.32
CA PRO A 142 -33.04 -62.99 -57.76
C PRO A 142 -32.63 -63.15 -56.29
N GLY A 143 -33.03 -64.29 -55.70
CA GLY A 143 -32.91 -64.63 -54.28
C GLY A 143 -31.51 -64.60 -53.63
N ASP A 144 -30.45 -64.32 -54.37
CA ASP A 144 -29.08 -64.16 -53.85
C ASP A 144 -28.89 -62.83 -53.10
N TRP A 145 -29.64 -61.77 -53.46
CA TRP A 145 -29.58 -60.49 -52.73
C TRP A 145 -30.20 -60.55 -51.33
N ILE A 146 -31.08 -61.53 -51.07
CA ILE A 146 -31.74 -61.73 -49.76
C ILE A 146 -30.72 -62.20 -48.70
N LEU A 147 -29.63 -62.85 -49.10
CA LEU A 147 -28.58 -63.32 -48.19
C LEU A 147 -27.57 -62.22 -47.81
N ALA A 148 -27.29 -61.25 -48.70
CA ALA A 148 -26.36 -60.14 -48.45
C ALA A 148 -27.03 -58.89 -47.83
N PHE A 149 -28.35 -58.73 -47.98
CA PHE A 149 -29.10 -57.58 -47.44
C PHE A 149 -29.06 -57.44 -45.91
N PRO A 150 -29.09 -58.52 -45.11
CA PRO A 150 -28.96 -58.46 -43.65
C PRO A 150 -27.59 -57.91 -43.23
N GLU A 151 -26.51 -58.35 -43.89
CA GLU A 151 -25.14 -57.89 -43.62
C GLU A 151 -24.94 -56.42 -44.02
N ALA A 152 -25.57 -55.97 -45.10
CA ALA A 152 -25.56 -54.58 -45.52
C ALA A 152 -26.44 -53.65 -44.64
N LYS A 153 -27.50 -54.20 -44.01
CA LYS A 153 -28.32 -53.50 -42.99
C LYS A 153 -27.68 -53.47 -41.61
N ALA A 154 -26.78 -54.41 -41.29
CA ALA A 154 -26.12 -54.53 -39.99
C ALA A 154 -25.05 -53.45 -39.74
N GLY A 155 -24.67 -52.67 -40.77
CA GLY A 155 -23.77 -51.54 -40.60
C GLY A 155 -24.44 -50.40 -39.83
N GLU A 156 -24.00 -50.18 -38.59
CA GLU A 156 -24.37 -48.98 -37.82
C GLU A 156 -23.97 -47.70 -38.58
N ALA A 157 -24.81 -46.67 -38.45
CA ALA A 157 -24.50 -45.37 -39.03
C ALA A 157 -23.34 -44.75 -38.26
N SER A 158 -22.23 -44.47 -38.93
CA SER A 158 -21.05 -43.87 -38.31
C SER A 158 -20.49 -42.74 -39.15
N VAL A 159 -20.02 -41.69 -38.47
CA VAL A 159 -19.12 -40.72 -39.11
C VAL A 159 -17.83 -41.48 -39.38
N TRP A 160 -17.26 -41.35 -40.57
CA TRP A 160 -15.98 -41.98 -40.87
C TRP A 160 -14.90 -40.95 -41.17
N GLN A 161 -15.26 -39.76 -41.65
CA GLN A 161 -14.30 -38.71 -41.95
C GLN A 161 -14.94 -37.31 -41.94
N ILE A 162 -14.21 -36.32 -41.44
CA ILE A 162 -14.48 -34.90 -41.63
C ILE A 162 -13.41 -34.31 -42.55
N VAL A 163 -13.81 -33.44 -43.48
CA VAL A 163 -12.90 -32.73 -44.37
C VAL A 163 -13.08 -31.24 -44.19
N PHE A 164 -12.01 -30.57 -43.74
CA PHE A 164 -11.91 -29.12 -43.67
C PHE A 164 -11.38 -28.58 -44.99
N HIS A 165 -12.10 -27.62 -45.57
CA HIS A 165 -11.77 -26.99 -46.84
C HIS A 165 -11.05 -25.67 -46.55
N GLN A 166 -9.72 -25.73 -46.43
CA GLN A 166 -8.89 -24.53 -46.32
C GLN A 166 -8.53 -24.01 -47.73
N PRO A 167 -8.14 -22.73 -47.86
CA PRO A 167 -7.79 -22.14 -49.15
C PRO A 167 -6.59 -22.81 -49.84
N GLU A 168 -5.62 -23.28 -49.05
CA GLU A 168 -4.34 -23.83 -49.54
C GLU A 168 -4.34 -25.36 -49.63
N GLU A 169 -5.07 -26.05 -48.75
CA GLU A 169 -5.15 -27.50 -48.74
C GLU A 169 -6.49 -28.03 -48.19
N LYS A 170 -6.80 -29.31 -48.47
CA LYS A 170 -7.91 -30.01 -47.83
C LYS A 170 -7.35 -30.88 -46.72
N LYS A 171 -7.76 -30.63 -45.48
CA LYS A 171 -7.37 -31.44 -44.32
C LYS A 171 -8.48 -32.39 -43.95
N ALA A 172 -8.19 -33.69 -43.96
CA ALA A 172 -9.16 -34.71 -43.63
C ALA A 172 -8.77 -35.43 -42.33
N LEU A 173 -9.70 -35.53 -41.38
CA LEU A 173 -9.50 -36.20 -40.09
C LEU A 173 -10.48 -37.36 -39.94
N LEU A 174 -10.03 -38.46 -39.33
CA LEU A 174 -10.92 -39.48 -38.81
C LEU A 174 -11.61 -38.95 -37.54
N VAL A 175 -12.73 -39.58 -37.16
CA VAL A 175 -13.54 -39.13 -36.01
C VAL A 175 -12.74 -39.12 -34.71
N SER A 176 -11.92 -40.15 -34.47
CA SER A 176 -11.07 -40.25 -33.28
C SER A 176 -10.06 -39.10 -33.20
N ASP A 177 -9.49 -38.73 -34.35
CA ASP A 177 -8.47 -37.71 -34.45
C ASP A 177 -9.11 -36.32 -34.31
N ALA A 178 -10.29 -36.13 -34.89
CA ALA A 178 -11.08 -34.91 -34.72
C ALA A 178 -11.54 -34.73 -33.26
N TRP A 179 -12.01 -35.79 -32.61
CA TRP A 179 -12.34 -35.75 -31.17
C TRP A 179 -11.11 -35.38 -30.32
N SER A 180 -9.97 -36.02 -30.59
CA SER A 180 -8.70 -35.73 -29.89
C SER A 180 -8.18 -34.32 -30.16
N ALA A 181 -8.60 -33.71 -31.28
CA ALA A 181 -8.26 -32.33 -31.66
C ALA A 181 -9.26 -31.29 -31.16
N GLY A 182 -10.27 -31.68 -30.38
CA GLY A 182 -11.21 -30.75 -29.75
C GLY A 182 -12.58 -30.61 -30.43
N TYR A 183 -12.87 -31.39 -31.47
CA TYR A 183 -14.14 -31.31 -32.18
C TYR A 183 -15.19 -32.26 -31.59
N GLY A 184 -16.41 -31.74 -31.40
CA GLY A 184 -17.55 -32.58 -31.05
C GLY A 184 -18.26 -33.09 -32.31
N LEU A 185 -18.22 -34.40 -32.56
CA LEU A 185 -18.96 -35.01 -33.68
C LEU A 185 -19.99 -36.00 -33.15
N ASN A 186 -21.20 -35.91 -33.66
CA ASN A 186 -22.25 -36.88 -33.32
C ASN A 186 -23.20 -37.12 -34.50
N ILE A 187 -23.78 -38.32 -34.56
CA ILE A 187 -24.87 -38.65 -35.48
C ILE A 187 -26.03 -39.19 -34.64
N THR A 188 -27.19 -38.58 -34.82
CA THR A 188 -28.46 -39.11 -34.30
C THR A 188 -29.24 -39.80 -35.41
N ASP A 189 -30.37 -40.43 -35.08
CA ASP A 189 -31.25 -41.07 -36.07
C ASP A 189 -31.64 -40.14 -37.22
N THR A 190 -31.73 -38.84 -36.96
CA THR A 190 -32.24 -37.85 -37.92
C THR A 190 -31.25 -36.76 -38.29
N ARG A 191 -30.12 -36.59 -37.59
CA ARG A 191 -29.20 -35.45 -37.80
C ARG A 191 -27.71 -35.80 -37.73
N VAL A 192 -26.89 -35.04 -38.46
CA VAL A 192 -25.43 -34.97 -38.34
C VAL A 192 -25.06 -33.68 -37.60
N LEU A 193 -24.19 -33.80 -36.59
CA LEU A 193 -23.78 -32.71 -35.71
C LEU A 193 -22.26 -32.51 -35.75
N LEU A 194 -21.85 -31.25 -35.83
CA LEU A 194 -20.46 -30.83 -35.64
C LEU A 194 -20.40 -29.63 -34.67
N ARG A 195 -19.50 -29.71 -33.70
CA ARG A 195 -19.12 -28.65 -32.78
C ARG A 195 -17.66 -28.29 -32.95
N ILE A 196 -17.40 -27.00 -32.98
CA ILE A 196 -16.08 -26.43 -33.19
C ILE A 196 -15.82 -25.40 -32.08
N PRO A 197 -14.84 -25.61 -31.19
CA PRO A 197 -14.45 -24.59 -30.23
C PRO A 197 -13.78 -23.41 -30.96
N TYR A 198 -13.92 -22.18 -30.44
CA TYR A 198 -13.30 -21.01 -31.08
C TYR A 198 -11.76 -21.03 -31.07
N THR A 199 -11.15 -21.97 -30.34
CA THR A 199 -9.70 -22.23 -30.29
C THR A 199 -9.21 -23.19 -31.38
N ALA A 200 -10.10 -23.78 -32.18
CA ALA A 200 -9.76 -24.76 -33.21
C ALA A 200 -8.86 -24.18 -34.32
N ALA A 201 -7.85 -24.93 -34.75
CA ALA A 201 -6.85 -24.46 -35.71
C ALA A 201 -7.40 -24.24 -37.14
N GLU A 202 -8.52 -24.87 -37.46
CA GLU A 202 -9.15 -24.84 -38.79
C GLU A 202 -10.10 -23.64 -38.96
N ILE A 203 -10.25 -22.79 -37.95
CA ILE A 203 -11.03 -21.55 -38.01
C ILE A 203 -10.35 -20.55 -38.94
N GLN A 204 -11.17 -19.92 -39.79
CA GLN A 204 -10.77 -18.85 -40.69
C GLN A 204 -11.52 -17.58 -40.29
N LEU A 205 -10.80 -16.46 -40.23
CA LEU A 205 -11.42 -15.15 -40.10
C LEU A 205 -11.81 -14.65 -41.49
N VAL A 206 -13.11 -14.53 -41.73
CA VAL A 206 -13.66 -14.11 -43.02
C VAL A 206 -14.43 -12.81 -42.82
N GLU A 207 -14.16 -11.82 -43.66
CA GLU A 207 -14.92 -10.57 -43.66
C GLU A 207 -16.08 -10.65 -44.66
N ASP A 208 -17.30 -10.31 -44.21
CA ASP A 208 -18.48 -10.18 -45.06
C ASP A 208 -19.24 -8.90 -44.69
N GLN A 209 -19.47 -8.04 -45.67
CA GLN A 209 -20.10 -6.72 -45.50
C GLN A 209 -19.48 -5.85 -44.38
N GLY A 210 -18.16 -5.94 -44.18
CA GLY A 210 -17.43 -5.17 -43.16
C GLY A 210 -17.49 -5.76 -41.74
N ILE A 211 -18.06 -6.95 -41.56
CA ILE A 211 -18.11 -7.68 -40.30
C ILE A 211 -17.24 -8.92 -40.40
N THR A 212 -16.41 -9.16 -39.38
CA THR A 212 -15.53 -10.34 -39.32
C THR A 212 -16.24 -11.52 -38.65
N PHE A 213 -16.12 -12.69 -39.27
CA PHE A 213 -16.67 -13.96 -38.82
C PHE A 213 -15.57 -14.98 -38.54
N SER A 214 -15.71 -15.72 -37.45
CA SER A 214 -15.03 -17.01 -37.26
C SER A 214 -15.82 -18.04 -38.05
N ALA A 215 -15.18 -18.60 -39.06
CA ALA A 215 -15.81 -19.45 -40.03
C ALA A 215 -15.04 -20.76 -40.21
N VAL A 216 -15.78 -21.86 -40.36
CA VAL A 216 -15.21 -23.16 -40.74
C VAL A 216 -16.00 -23.69 -41.91
N ARG A 217 -15.30 -23.94 -43.01
CA ARG A 217 -15.85 -24.65 -44.16
C ARG A 217 -15.50 -26.12 -44.04
N SER A 218 -16.48 -26.96 -43.76
CA SER A 218 -16.26 -28.40 -43.57
C SER A 218 -17.32 -29.24 -44.26
N SER A 219 -16.99 -30.49 -44.55
CA SER A 219 -17.97 -31.49 -44.96
C SER A 219 -17.75 -32.78 -44.19
N ILE A 220 -18.84 -33.33 -43.68
CA ILE A 220 -18.83 -34.61 -42.98
C ILE A 220 -19.26 -35.71 -43.93
N PHE A 221 -18.45 -36.77 -43.98
CA PHE A 221 -18.82 -37.99 -44.65
C PHE A 221 -19.27 -39.01 -43.61
N TYR A 222 -20.50 -39.51 -43.79
CA TYR A 222 -21.07 -40.54 -42.92
C TYR A 222 -21.49 -41.75 -43.74
N LYS A 223 -21.32 -42.92 -43.12
CA LYS A 223 -21.72 -44.18 -43.70
C LYS A 223 -23.14 -44.50 -43.25
N GLN A 224 -24.02 -44.76 -44.22
CA GLN A 224 -25.37 -45.24 -43.99
C GLN A 224 -25.56 -46.54 -44.76
N ARG A 225 -25.58 -47.67 -44.05
CA ARG A 225 -25.60 -49.02 -44.65
C ARG A 225 -24.40 -49.20 -45.59
N TRP A 226 -24.65 -49.32 -46.91
CA TRP A 226 -23.63 -49.42 -47.96
C TRP A 226 -23.31 -48.08 -48.64
N MET A 227 -24.00 -46.99 -48.31
CA MET A 227 -23.80 -45.67 -48.94
C MET A 227 -22.90 -44.79 -48.08
N ILE A 228 -22.05 -44.01 -48.75
CA ILE A 228 -21.35 -42.88 -48.14
C ILE A 228 -22.07 -41.61 -48.58
N LEU A 229 -22.56 -40.84 -47.62
CA LEU A 229 -23.24 -39.57 -47.84
C LEU A 229 -22.36 -38.44 -47.33
N MET A 230 -22.38 -37.31 -48.05
CA MET A 230 -21.63 -36.11 -47.72
C MET A 230 -22.60 -35.03 -47.28
N VAL A 231 -22.31 -34.37 -46.16
CA VAL A 231 -23.11 -33.27 -45.61
C VAL A 231 -22.24 -32.04 -45.52
N ASP A 232 -22.78 -30.91 -45.99
CA ASP A 232 -22.17 -29.61 -45.79
C ASP A 232 -22.39 -29.14 -44.35
N THR A 233 -21.29 -28.99 -43.61
CA THR A 233 -21.28 -28.58 -42.20
C THR A 233 -20.50 -27.28 -42.03
N ALA A 234 -20.60 -26.38 -43.02
CA ALA A 234 -20.07 -25.03 -42.89
C ALA A 234 -20.82 -24.24 -41.80
N VAL A 235 -20.08 -23.50 -40.98
CA VAL A 235 -20.60 -22.62 -39.93
C VAL A 235 -19.81 -21.31 -39.90
N ALA A 236 -20.47 -20.21 -39.55
CA ALA A 236 -19.85 -18.89 -39.44
C ALA A 236 -20.53 -18.05 -38.35
N CYS A 237 -19.74 -17.54 -37.41
CA CYS A 237 -20.21 -16.82 -36.24
C CYS A 237 -19.52 -15.45 -36.11
N PRO A 238 -20.25 -14.36 -35.83
CA PRO A 238 -19.69 -13.01 -35.84
C PRO A 238 -18.75 -12.76 -34.66
N VAL A 239 -17.53 -12.32 -34.97
CA VAL A 239 -16.52 -11.90 -33.98
C VAL A 239 -16.71 -10.43 -33.63
N ASP A 240 -16.96 -9.59 -34.65
CA ASP A 240 -17.23 -8.15 -34.53
C ASP A 240 -18.68 -7.84 -34.97
N GLY A 241 -18.97 -6.58 -35.29
CA GLY A 241 -20.29 -6.08 -35.68
C GLY A 241 -20.93 -5.23 -34.58
N VAL A 242 -20.17 -4.79 -33.58
CA VAL A 242 -20.67 -3.93 -32.50
C VAL A 242 -20.03 -2.54 -32.57
N TYR A 243 -20.87 -1.53 -32.71
CA TYR A 243 -20.46 -0.13 -32.73
C TYR A 243 -21.08 0.63 -31.56
N TYR A 244 -20.36 1.64 -31.08
CA TYR A 244 -20.79 2.47 -29.95
C TYR A 244 -20.96 3.91 -30.42
N THR A 245 -22.16 4.49 -30.23
CA THR A 245 -22.42 5.90 -30.55
C THR A 245 -23.35 6.50 -29.50
N ASN A 246 -23.06 7.70 -28.98
CA ASN A 246 -23.93 8.47 -28.08
C ASN A 246 -24.70 7.61 -27.04
N LYS A 247 -23.98 6.83 -26.22
CA LYS A 247 -24.54 5.92 -25.20
C LYS A 247 -25.47 4.82 -25.73
N THR A 248 -25.29 4.39 -26.98
CA THR A 248 -26.06 3.33 -27.63
C THR A 248 -25.11 2.28 -28.19
N ILE A 249 -25.41 1.01 -27.91
CA ILE A 249 -24.81 -0.16 -28.54
C ILE A 249 -25.57 -0.42 -29.84
N ILE A 250 -24.85 -0.55 -30.95
CA ILE A 250 -25.40 -0.92 -32.26
C ILE A 250 -24.76 -2.24 -32.66
N TRP A 251 -25.55 -3.31 -32.64
CA TRP A 251 -25.12 -4.63 -33.07
C TRP A 251 -25.72 -4.97 -34.43
N THR A 252 -24.87 -5.25 -35.41
CA THR A 252 -25.26 -5.51 -36.79
C THR A 252 -24.84 -6.91 -37.21
N VAL A 253 -25.72 -7.64 -37.87
CA VAL A 253 -25.47 -8.98 -38.42
C VAL A 253 -25.99 -9.03 -39.88
N PRO A 254 -25.18 -9.44 -40.87
CA PRO A 254 -25.62 -9.69 -42.24
C PRO A 254 -26.59 -10.86 -42.30
N LYS A 255 -27.64 -10.74 -43.11
CA LYS A 255 -28.65 -11.79 -43.29
C LYS A 255 -28.12 -13.02 -44.00
N TYR A 256 -27.42 -12.80 -45.10
CA TYR A 256 -26.98 -13.87 -45.98
C TYR A 256 -25.46 -13.91 -46.01
N ILE A 257 -24.88 -14.62 -45.03
CA ILE A 257 -23.44 -14.79 -44.95
C ILE A 257 -22.97 -15.57 -46.18
N GLN A 258 -22.08 -14.97 -46.98
CA GLN A 258 -21.70 -15.52 -48.29
C GLN A 258 -21.19 -16.96 -48.19
N LEU A 259 -20.45 -17.29 -47.12
CA LEU A 259 -19.94 -18.64 -46.87
C LEU A 259 -21.05 -19.68 -46.69
N LEU A 260 -22.11 -19.34 -45.96
CA LEU A 260 -23.22 -20.23 -45.62
C LEU A 260 -24.25 -20.36 -46.75
N SER A 261 -24.26 -19.36 -47.64
CA SER A 261 -25.17 -19.26 -48.79
C SER A 261 -24.46 -19.59 -50.12
N ALA A 262 -23.23 -20.12 -50.07
CA ALA A 262 -22.39 -20.35 -51.24
C ALA A 262 -23.04 -21.30 -52.27
N GLY A 263 -23.52 -20.73 -53.38
CA GLY A 263 -24.19 -21.46 -54.47
C GLY A 263 -25.71 -21.49 -54.38
N ALA A 264 -26.33 -20.84 -53.38
CA ALA A 264 -27.73 -20.46 -53.45
C ALA A 264 -27.90 -19.25 -54.39
N THR A 265 -28.98 -19.25 -55.17
CA THR A 265 -29.29 -18.17 -56.13
C THR A 265 -30.47 -17.31 -55.70
N SER A 266 -31.23 -17.76 -54.72
CA SER A 266 -32.37 -17.05 -54.14
C SER A 266 -32.50 -17.41 -52.67
N SER A 267 -32.69 -16.40 -51.82
CA SER A 267 -32.93 -16.56 -50.39
C SER A 267 -34.11 -15.69 -49.96
N LYS A 268 -34.90 -16.17 -49.01
CA LYS A 268 -36.07 -15.47 -48.48
C LYS A 268 -36.08 -15.54 -46.95
N ASP A 269 -36.24 -14.39 -46.30
CA ASP A 269 -36.42 -14.33 -44.85
C ASP A 269 -37.73 -15.00 -44.41
N VAL A 270 -37.64 -15.81 -43.35
CA VAL A 270 -38.77 -16.50 -42.73
C VAL A 270 -39.05 -15.91 -41.34
N LEU A 271 -38.01 -15.76 -40.51
CA LEU A 271 -38.15 -15.28 -39.13
C LEU A 271 -36.91 -14.48 -38.71
N VAL A 272 -37.13 -13.38 -38.00
CA VAL A 272 -36.08 -12.62 -37.30
C VAL A 272 -36.60 -12.30 -35.91
N GLU A 273 -35.99 -12.87 -34.89
CA GLU A 273 -36.32 -12.64 -33.49
C GLU A 273 -35.05 -12.30 -32.73
N ALA A 274 -35.14 -11.36 -31.79
CA ALA A 274 -34.01 -10.98 -30.95
C ALA A 274 -34.44 -10.92 -29.49
N GLY A 275 -33.48 -11.03 -28.61
CA GLY A 275 -33.74 -10.87 -27.19
C GLY A 275 -32.47 -10.77 -26.36
N VAL A 276 -32.67 -10.90 -25.04
CA VAL A 276 -31.61 -10.77 -24.03
C VAL A 276 -31.65 -12.00 -23.15
N ASP A 277 -30.46 -12.51 -22.79
CA ASP A 277 -30.32 -13.69 -21.94
C ASP A 277 -31.17 -14.86 -22.46
N LEU A 278 -31.15 -15.12 -23.77
CA LEU A 278 -31.94 -16.16 -24.44
C LEU A 278 -33.48 -16.05 -24.29
N HIS A 279 -33.99 -14.96 -23.71
CA HIS A 279 -35.41 -14.66 -23.62
C HIS A 279 -35.86 -13.79 -24.81
N LYS A 280 -36.70 -14.35 -25.67
CA LYS A 280 -37.25 -13.66 -26.85
C LYS A 280 -38.09 -12.47 -26.40
N LEU A 281 -37.77 -11.27 -26.87
CA LEU A 281 -38.49 -10.06 -26.49
C LEU A 281 -39.66 -9.81 -27.44
N SER A 282 -40.84 -9.60 -26.89
CA SER A 282 -41.98 -9.12 -27.65
C SER A 282 -41.78 -7.66 -28.07
N ALA A 283 -42.50 -7.22 -29.11
CA ALA A 283 -42.46 -5.82 -29.55
C ALA A 283 -42.82 -4.83 -28.42
N LYS A 284 -43.67 -5.24 -27.47
CA LYS A 284 -44.04 -4.43 -26.30
C LYS A 284 -42.88 -4.28 -25.32
N GLU A 285 -42.18 -5.37 -25.03
CA GLU A 285 -41.01 -5.38 -24.15
C GLU A 285 -39.85 -4.58 -24.76
N MET A 286 -39.57 -4.79 -26.05
CA MET A 286 -38.57 -4.00 -26.77
C MET A 286 -38.88 -2.49 -26.69
N THR A 287 -40.15 -2.10 -26.89
CA THR A 287 -40.56 -0.69 -26.78
C THR A 287 -40.38 -0.16 -25.35
N SER A 288 -40.75 -0.93 -24.32
CA SER A 288 -40.59 -0.50 -22.93
C SER A 288 -39.13 -0.36 -22.49
N ARG A 289 -38.22 -1.11 -23.12
CA ARG A 289 -36.78 -1.07 -22.87
C ARG A 289 -36.02 -0.16 -23.83
N GLU A 290 -36.74 0.54 -24.73
CA GLU A 290 -36.19 1.41 -25.77
C GLU A 290 -35.25 0.69 -26.76
N TYR A 291 -35.45 -0.62 -26.94
CA TYR A 291 -34.70 -1.41 -27.91
C TYR A 291 -35.29 -1.25 -29.30
N VAL A 292 -34.42 -1.13 -30.30
CA VAL A 292 -34.84 -1.02 -31.69
C VAL A 292 -34.23 -2.15 -32.51
N LEU A 293 -35.08 -3.06 -32.99
CA LEU A 293 -34.72 -4.09 -33.95
C LEU A 293 -35.12 -3.62 -35.36
N MET A 294 -34.13 -3.50 -36.25
CA MET A 294 -34.31 -3.13 -37.65
C MET A 294 -33.93 -4.31 -38.52
N ASN A 295 -34.83 -4.64 -39.45
CA ASN A 295 -34.67 -5.75 -40.38
C ASN A 295 -34.57 -5.21 -41.81
N ASP A 296 -33.40 -4.67 -42.17
CA ASP A 296 -33.16 -4.01 -43.46
C ASP A 296 -32.95 -5.04 -44.59
N LEU A 297 -32.68 -4.61 -45.83
CA LEU A 297 -32.59 -5.54 -46.98
C LEU A 297 -31.49 -6.60 -46.82
N ASN A 298 -30.30 -6.22 -46.32
CA ASN A 298 -29.13 -7.09 -46.25
C ASN A 298 -28.63 -7.35 -44.83
N VAL A 299 -29.05 -6.56 -43.84
CA VAL A 299 -28.55 -6.60 -42.46
C VAL A 299 -29.68 -6.56 -41.46
N ILE A 300 -29.47 -7.19 -40.32
CA ILE A 300 -30.29 -7.09 -39.12
C ILE A 300 -29.51 -6.25 -38.13
N THR A 301 -30.10 -5.16 -37.65
CA THR A 301 -29.45 -4.24 -36.70
C THR A 301 -30.27 -4.13 -35.43
N MET A 302 -29.62 -4.31 -34.28
CA MET A 302 -30.20 -4.12 -32.97
C MET A 302 -29.53 -2.91 -32.29
N LYS A 303 -30.33 -1.94 -31.84
CA LYS A 303 -29.86 -0.78 -31.09
C LYS A 303 -30.35 -0.87 -29.65
N ILE A 304 -29.43 -0.72 -28.71
CA ILE A 304 -29.67 -0.86 -27.27
C ILE A 304 -29.06 0.33 -26.54
N PRO A 305 -29.84 1.10 -25.77
CA PRO A 305 -29.27 2.11 -24.89
C PRO A 305 -28.38 1.48 -23.82
N ILE A 306 -27.23 2.10 -23.55
CA ILE A 306 -26.34 1.68 -22.46
C ILE A 306 -27.04 1.97 -21.13
N GLY A 307 -27.09 0.97 -20.25
CA GLY A 307 -27.80 1.03 -18.97
C GLY A 307 -29.28 0.61 -19.03
N ALA A 308 -29.74 0.12 -20.19
CA ALA A 308 -31.10 -0.39 -20.33
C ALA A 308 -31.33 -1.73 -19.59
N GLU A 309 -32.59 -2.09 -19.36
CA GLU A 309 -32.96 -3.32 -18.66
C GLU A 309 -32.52 -4.56 -19.44
N GLY A 310 -31.85 -5.51 -18.78
CA GLY A 310 -31.36 -6.75 -19.38
C GLY A 310 -29.82 -6.82 -19.47
N GLY A 311 -29.14 -5.68 -19.32
CA GLY A 311 -27.71 -5.66 -19.03
C GLY A 311 -27.40 -5.19 -17.61
N TYR A 312 -26.12 -5.15 -17.28
CA TYR A 312 -25.62 -4.75 -15.97
C TYR A 312 -24.31 -3.97 -16.08
N TYR A 313 -24.04 -3.14 -15.09
CA TYR A 313 -22.72 -2.51 -14.94
C TYR A 313 -21.80 -3.42 -14.14
N LYS A 314 -20.53 -3.49 -14.57
CA LYS A 314 -19.43 -4.10 -13.81
C LYS A 314 -18.30 -3.10 -13.67
N THR A 315 -17.56 -3.19 -12.57
CA THR A 315 -16.37 -2.38 -12.39
C THR A 315 -15.28 -2.85 -13.35
N SER A 316 -14.52 -1.89 -13.89
CA SER A 316 -13.35 -2.15 -14.72
C SER A 316 -12.23 -1.24 -14.28
N VAL A 317 -11.00 -1.74 -14.32
CA VAL A 317 -9.81 -0.96 -14.01
C VAL A 317 -9.00 -0.76 -15.29
N SER A 318 -8.65 0.49 -15.59
CA SER A 318 -7.74 0.80 -16.70
C SER A 318 -6.63 1.70 -16.20
N ASN A 319 -5.36 1.30 -16.39
CA ASN A 319 -4.19 2.04 -15.92
C ASN A 319 -4.26 2.42 -14.42
N GLY A 320 -4.82 1.54 -13.58
CA GLY A 320 -5.00 1.77 -12.14
C GLY A 320 -6.12 2.74 -11.77
N GLN A 321 -6.91 3.21 -12.74
CA GLN A 321 -8.07 4.06 -12.53
C GLN A 321 -9.36 3.26 -12.50
N HIS A 322 -10.26 3.66 -11.59
CA HIS A 322 -11.60 3.11 -11.46
C HIS A 322 -12.53 3.60 -12.57
N GLY A 323 -13.25 2.69 -13.18
CA GLY A 323 -14.32 2.97 -14.12
C GLY A 323 -15.33 1.83 -14.15
N VAL A 324 -16.25 1.91 -15.11
CA VAL A 324 -17.29 0.91 -15.31
C VAL A 324 -17.38 0.52 -16.78
N LYS A 325 -17.88 -0.69 -17.01
CA LYS A 325 -18.37 -1.16 -18.30
C LYS A 325 -19.80 -1.63 -18.14
N TYR A 326 -20.60 -1.45 -19.17
CA TYR A 326 -21.91 -2.06 -19.26
C TYR A 326 -21.80 -3.34 -20.10
N ALA A 327 -22.36 -4.43 -19.59
CA ALA A 327 -22.39 -5.72 -20.25
C ALA A 327 -23.84 -6.14 -20.51
N ILE A 328 -24.09 -6.76 -21.65
CA ILE A 328 -25.41 -7.32 -22.00
C ILE A 328 -25.25 -8.56 -22.88
N ASN A 329 -25.99 -9.62 -22.57
CA ASN A 329 -26.01 -10.86 -23.36
C ASN A 329 -27.17 -10.82 -24.35
N LEU A 330 -26.89 -10.53 -25.61
CA LEU A 330 -27.88 -10.54 -26.67
C LEU A 330 -27.96 -11.91 -27.33
N PHE A 331 -29.11 -12.20 -27.91
CA PHE A 331 -29.18 -13.24 -28.93
C PHE A 331 -30.08 -12.83 -30.09
N LEU A 332 -29.78 -13.40 -31.25
CA LEU A 332 -30.49 -13.22 -32.49
C LEU A 332 -30.81 -14.60 -33.10
N GLU A 333 -32.07 -14.85 -33.41
CA GLU A 333 -32.52 -15.98 -34.20
C GLU A 333 -32.96 -15.49 -35.58
N HIS A 334 -32.24 -15.90 -36.62
CA HIS A 334 -32.56 -15.62 -38.01
C HIS A 334 -32.85 -16.92 -38.75
N GLN A 335 -34.02 -17.01 -39.39
CA GLN A 335 -34.38 -18.11 -40.26
C GLN A 335 -34.59 -17.62 -41.69
N TRP A 336 -33.98 -18.30 -42.64
CA TRP A 336 -34.18 -18.06 -44.06
C TRP A 336 -34.34 -19.36 -44.82
N GLU A 337 -35.05 -19.29 -45.94
CA GLU A 337 -35.19 -20.39 -46.87
C GLU A 337 -34.42 -20.08 -48.16
N ASP A 338 -33.60 -21.03 -48.61
CA ASP A 338 -32.85 -20.93 -49.86
C ASP A 338 -33.04 -22.19 -50.73
N ASN A 339 -32.68 -22.07 -52.00
CA ASN A 339 -32.91 -23.13 -52.99
C ASN A 339 -31.92 -24.30 -52.92
N LYS A 340 -31.02 -24.33 -51.93
CA LYS A 340 -29.95 -25.35 -51.84
C LYS A 340 -30.00 -26.15 -50.54
N TRP A 341 -30.20 -25.50 -49.40
CA TRP A 341 -30.26 -26.11 -48.08
C TRP A 341 -31.68 -26.05 -47.48
N GLY A 342 -32.65 -25.45 -48.17
CA GLY A 342 -34.00 -25.27 -47.68
C GLY A 342 -34.02 -24.26 -46.51
N LEU A 343 -34.75 -24.58 -45.46
CA LEU A 343 -34.84 -23.73 -44.27
C LEU A 343 -33.59 -23.88 -43.39
N THR A 344 -32.88 -22.76 -43.20
CA THR A 344 -31.77 -22.63 -42.25
C THR A 344 -32.20 -21.79 -41.06
N LYS A 345 -31.92 -22.25 -39.85
CA LYS A 345 -32.03 -21.48 -38.62
C LYS A 345 -30.64 -21.14 -38.09
N HIS A 346 -30.37 -19.88 -37.82
CA HIS A 346 -29.11 -19.40 -37.27
C HIS A 346 -29.37 -18.65 -35.98
N THR A 347 -28.84 -19.18 -34.88
CA THR A 347 -28.96 -18.59 -33.54
C THR A 347 -27.59 -18.06 -33.13
N ILE A 348 -27.48 -16.77 -32.87
CA ILE A 348 -26.24 -16.12 -32.47
C ILE A 348 -26.41 -15.59 -31.06
N ILE A 349 -25.58 -16.04 -30.14
CA ILE A 349 -25.51 -15.57 -28.76
C ILE A 349 -24.25 -14.73 -28.63
N LYS A 350 -24.38 -13.49 -28.18
CA LYS A 350 -23.29 -12.53 -28.12
C LYS A 350 -23.33 -11.75 -26.81
N GLU A 351 -22.32 -11.95 -25.98
CA GLU A 351 -22.01 -11.04 -24.89
C GLU A 351 -21.35 -9.79 -25.46
N ILE A 352 -21.90 -8.63 -25.11
CA ILE A 352 -21.40 -7.32 -25.53
C ILE A 352 -20.98 -6.54 -24.30
N GLU A 353 -19.73 -6.07 -24.31
CA GLU A 353 -19.20 -5.17 -23.29
C GLU A 353 -18.80 -3.83 -23.87
N THR A 354 -19.26 -2.75 -23.27
CA THR A 354 -18.88 -1.40 -23.69
C THR A 354 -17.40 -1.11 -23.40
N PRO A 355 -16.80 -0.14 -24.11
CA PRO A 355 -15.50 0.40 -23.75
C PRO A 355 -15.48 0.93 -22.31
N PHE A 356 -14.27 1.04 -21.74
CA PHE A 356 -14.04 1.57 -20.41
C PHE A 356 -14.53 3.03 -20.31
N GLU A 357 -15.40 3.31 -19.32
CA GLU A 357 -15.82 4.66 -18.95
C GLU A 357 -15.29 4.98 -17.55
N GLN A 358 -14.42 6.00 -17.45
CA GLN A 358 -13.88 6.44 -16.17
C GLN A 358 -14.98 7.09 -15.32
N VAL A 359 -15.07 6.70 -14.04
CA VAL A 359 -16.06 7.24 -13.10
C VAL A 359 -15.36 8.02 -12.01
N GLU A 360 -15.71 9.30 -11.87
CA GLU A 360 -15.25 10.13 -10.76
C GLU A 360 -15.91 9.71 -9.44
N LEU A 361 -15.09 9.42 -8.43
CA LEU A 361 -15.55 9.01 -7.11
C LEU A 361 -15.80 10.25 -6.25
N THR A 362 -16.98 10.33 -5.65
CA THR A 362 -17.32 11.41 -4.72
C THR A 362 -16.72 11.12 -3.34
N ILE A 363 -16.01 12.09 -2.76
CA ILE A 363 -15.49 12.03 -1.40
C ILE A 363 -16.23 13.08 -0.56
N THR A 364 -16.99 12.65 0.44
CA THR A 364 -17.80 13.53 1.28
C THR A 364 -17.21 13.63 2.68
N ASN A 365 -16.86 14.84 3.10
CA ASN A 365 -16.40 15.11 4.46
C ASN A 365 -17.58 15.30 5.41
N ASN A 366 -17.79 14.32 6.30
CA ASN A 366 -18.82 14.27 7.32
C ASN A 366 -18.23 14.44 8.75
N SER A 367 -17.07 15.09 8.87
CA SER A 367 -16.33 15.22 10.13
C SER A 367 -17.11 15.98 11.19
N ASN A 368 -17.09 15.49 12.43
CA ASN A 368 -17.68 16.15 13.58
C ASN A 368 -16.57 16.63 14.53
N LEU A 369 -16.21 17.90 14.36
CA LEU A 369 -15.10 18.52 15.09
C LEU A 369 -15.43 18.74 16.58
N SER A 370 -16.71 18.85 16.96
CA SER A 370 -17.12 18.95 18.36
C SER A 370 -16.83 17.67 19.15
N VAL A 371 -16.84 16.51 18.47
CA VAL A 371 -16.50 15.19 19.06
C VAL A 371 -15.03 14.81 18.76
N ARG A 372 -14.24 15.73 18.17
CA ARG A 372 -12.85 15.50 17.74
C ARG A 372 -12.67 14.28 16.82
N LEU A 373 -13.62 14.05 15.90
CA LEU A 373 -13.59 12.94 14.94
C LEU A 373 -13.63 13.43 13.49
N MET A 374 -12.68 12.97 12.68
CA MET A 374 -12.75 13.06 11.22
C MET A 374 -13.53 11.85 10.69
N ASN A 375 -14.48 12.11 9.80
CA ASN A 375 -15.34 11.11 9.20
C ASN A 375 -15.50 11.43 7.72
N VAL A 376 -15.07 10.53 6.85
CA VAL A 376 -15.12 10.71 5.41
C VAL A 376 -15.82 9.52 4.77
N THR A 377 -16.78 9.79 3.90
CA THR A 377 -17.45 8.77 3.09
C THR A 377 -16.88 8.80 1.68
N VAL A 378 -16.48 7.63 1.18
CA VAL A 378 -15.76 7.47 -0.08
C VAL A 378 -16.61 6.69 -1.07
N GLY A 379 -16.92 7.35 -2.18
CA GLY A 379 -17.47 6.77 -3.39
C GLY A 379 -18.85 6.15 -3.23
N THR A 380 -19.27 5.51 -4.31
CA THR A 380 -20.34 4.52 -4.33
C THR A 380 -19.91 3.48 -5.34
N PHE A 381 -19.52 2.32 -4.85
CA PHE A 381 -18.96 1.24 -5.62
C PHE A 381 -20.02 0.20 -5.92
N LEU A 382 -19.87 -0.47 -7.07
CA LEU A 382 -20.68 -1.62 -7.41
C LEU A 382 -20.37 -2.79 -6.44
N PRO A 383 -21.27 -3.80 -6.35
CA PRO A 383 -21.14 -4.87 -5.38
C PRO A 383 -19.82 -5.66 -5.48
N ASP A 384 -19.25 -5.72 -6.68
CA ASP A 384 -18.04 -6.43 -7.12
C ASP A 384 -16.72 -5.77 -6.68
N VAL A 385 -16.79 -4.68 -5.90
CA VAL A 385 -15.62 -3.98 -5.36
C VAL A 385 -15.49 -4.19 -3.85
N GLU A 386 -14.30 -4.59 -3.42
CA GLU A 386 -13.96 -4.76 -2.01
C GLU A 386 -12.75 -3.93 -1.60
N LEU A 387 -12.86 -3.26 -0.44
CA LEU A 387 -11.73 -2.58 0.18
C LEU A 387 -10.88 -3.59 0.94
N VAL A 388 -9.62 -3.72 0.55
CA VAL A 388 -8.71 -4.71 1.16
C VAL A 388 -7.68 -4.07 2.07
N ASN A 389 -7.11 -2.93 1.66
CA ASN A 389 -6.01 -2.30 2.36
C ASN A 389 -6.13 -0.76 2.38
N LEU A 390 -5.42 -0.16 3.32
CA LEU A 390 -5.15 1.27 3.40
C LEU A 390 -3.66 1.52 3.31
N ILE A 391 -3.27 2.66 2.76
CA ILE A 391 -1.91 3.13 2.76
C ILE A 391 -1.88 4.37 3.67
N ILE A 392 -1.28 4.21 4.85
CA ILE A 392 -1.17 5.24 5.89
C ILE A 392 0.31 5.57 6.04
N GLU A 393 0.69 6.82 5.79
CA GLU A 393 2.09 7.28 5.85
C GLU A 393 3.10 6.45 5.03
N GLY A 394 2.63 5.78 3.97
CA GLY A 394 3.43 4.92 3.10
C GLY A 394 3.46 3.45 3.52
N ALA A 395 2.87 3.07 4.66
CA ALA A 395 2.70 1.68 5.07
C ALA A 395 1.35 1.12 4.62
N THR A 396 1.35 -0.08 4.05
CA THR A 396 0.12 -0.80 3.68
C THR A 396 -0.40 -1.56 4.90
N VAL A 397 -1.66 -1.33 5.26
CA VAL A 397 -2.34 -1.89 6.43
C VAL A 397 -3.64 -2.55 5.96
N ALA A 398 -3.88 -3.80 6.37
CA ALA A 398 -5.14 -4.48 6.03
C ALA A 398 -6.33 -3.84 6.78
N VAL A 399 -7.52 -3.86 6.19
CA VAL A 399 -8.73 -3.27 6.81
C VAL A 399 -8.96 -3.75 8.27
N PRO A 400 -8.80 -5.04 8.63
CA PRO A 400 -8.97 -5.49 10.02
C PRO A 400 -7.92 -4.93 10.98
N GLU A 401 -6.72 -4.62 10.49
CA GLU A 401 -5.59 -4.11 11.29
C GLU A 401 -5.67 -2.58 11.45
N ALA A 402 -6.44 -1.89 10.61
CA ALA A 402 -6.59 -0.44 10.61
C ALA A 402 -7.02 0.14 11.97
N VAL A 403 -7.78 -0.62 12.76
CA VAL A 403 -8.24 -0.24 14.10
C VAL A 403 -7.06 -0.02 15.06
N GLN A 404 -5.99 -0.81 14.92
CA GLN A 404 -4.76 -0.65 15.72
C GLN A 404 -4.04 0.66 15.41
N HIS A 405 -4.24 1.19 14.20
CA HIS A 405 -3.72 2.47 13.75
C HIS A 405 -4.70 3.65 14.01
N GLY A 406 -5.81 3.41 14.72
CA GLY A 406 -6.79 4.44 15.08
C GLY A 406 -7.84 4.72 14.00
N TYR A 407 -7.95 3.87 12.98
CA TYR A 407 -8.92 4.00 11.91
C TYR A 407 -10.06 3.00 12.07
N LEU A 408 -11.30 3.50 12.11
CA LEU A 408 -12.50 2.66 12.01
C LEU A 408 -13.05 2.73 10.60
N ILE A 409 -13.22 1.57 9.98
CA ILE A 409 -13.68 1.44 8.60
C ILE A 409 -14.89 0.53 8.55
N TYR A 410 -15.93 0.96 7.87
CA TYR A 410 -17.10 0.14 7.63
C TYR A 410 -17.76 0.53 6.31
N ALA A 411 -18.46 -0.43 5.70
CA ALA A 411 -19.21 -0.22 4.49
C ALA A 411 -20.67 0.14 4.81
N ILE A 412 -21.21 1.14 4.12
CA ILE A 412 -22.64 1.42 4.04
C ILE A 412 -23.16 0.70 2.80
N ARG A 413 -24.14 -0.18 2.96
CA ARG A 413 -24.82 -0.87 1.85
C ARG A 413 -26.14 -0.15 1.54
N TYR A 414 -26.34 0.18 0.26
CA TYR A 414 -27.57 0.80 -0.23
C TYR A 414 -28.57 -0.26 -0.73
N ALA A 415 -29.83 0.15 -0.90
CA ALA A 415 -30.91 -0.75 -1.34
C ALA A 415 -30.68 -1.36 -2.74
N ASN A 416 -29.90 -0.70 -3.60
CA ASN A 416 -29.50 -1.18 -4.92
C ASN A 416 -28.24 -2.09 -4.88
N GLY A 417 -27.79 -2.50 -3.69
CA GLY A 417 -26.61 -3.35 -3.50
C GLY A 417 -25.26 -2.62 -3.56
N SER A 418 -25.23 -1.36 -3.98
CA SER A 418 -23.99 -0.58 -4.02
C SER A 418 -23.45 -0.30 -2.62
N LYS A 419 -22.14 -0.06 -2.52
CA LYS A 419 -21.42 0.08 -1.25
C LYS A 419 -20.66 1.40 -1.23
N ALA A 420 -20.72 2.14 -0.12
CA ALA A 420 -19.81 3.24 0.15
C ALA A 420 -18.96 2.89 1.37
N TYR A 421 -17.72 3.36 1.42
CA TYR A 421 -16.84 3.09 2.56
C TYR A 421 -16.70 4.33 3.41
N VAL A 422 -16.84 4.18 4.72
CA VAL A 422 -16.63 5.25 5.69
C VAL A 422 -15.30 5.05 6.37
N VAL A 423 -14.49 6.10 6.41
CA VAL A 423 -13.22 6.17 7.12
C VAL A 423 -13.36 7.15 8.27
N GLN A 424 -13.23 6.64 9.50
CA GLN A 424 -13.25 7.45 10.71
C GLN A 424 -11.90 7.43 11.42
N ALA A 425 -11.44 8.60 11.86
CA ALA A 425 -10.21 8.74 12.63
C ALA A 425 -10.35 9.87 13.67
N PRO A 426 -9.89 9.68 14.93
CA PRO A 426 -9.85 10.76 15.91
C PRO A 426 -8.78 11.79 15.53
N LEU A 427 -9.03 13.07 15.83
CA LEU A 427 -8.07 14.15 15.56
C LEU A 427 -6.74 13.94 16.28
N ASP A 428 -6.74 13.17 17.37
CA ASP A 428 -5.56 12.88 18.17
C ASP A 428 -4.72 11.71 17.63
N ALA A 429 -5.21 10.97 16.63
CA ALA A 429 -4.46 9.87 16.00
C ALA A 429 -3.09 10.35 15.47
N PRO A 430 -2.01 9.54 15.62
CA PRO A 430 -0.66 9.93 15.22
C PRO A 430 -0.52 10.29 13.73
N SER A 431 -1.25 9.58 12.87
CA SER A 431 -1.23 9.76 11.41
C SER A 431 -1.98 11.00 10.91
N ILE A 432 -2.75 11.68 11.78
CA ILE A 432 -3.40 12.94 11.42
C ILE A 432 -2.37 14.06 11.55
N ARG A 433 -2.07 14.72 10.44
CA ARG A 433 -1.13 15.85 10.42
C ARG A 433 -1.79 17.08 11.05
N LYS A 434 -1.07 17.73 11.96
CA LYS A 434 -1.52 18.87 12.75
C LYS A 434 -0.64 20.07 12.42
N GLU A 435 -1.23 21.12 11.87
CA GLU A 435 -0.49 22.31 11.43
C GLU A 435 -1.07 23.57 12.06
N TYR A 436 -0.20 24.47 12.52
CA TYR A 436 -0.60 25.78 12.99
C TYR A 436 -0.83 26.71 11.80
N ILE A 437 -2.04 27.28 11.70
CA ILE A 437 -2.36 28.25 10.66
C ILE A 437 -2.08 29.67 11.17
N ARG A 438 -2.98 30.19 12.02
CA ARG A 438 -2.97 31.55 12.57
C ARG A 438 -3.80 31.62 13.85
N GLU A 439 -3.45 32.57 14.72
CA GLU A 439 -4.17 32.89 15.96
C GLU A 439 -4.37 31.67 16.88
N ASP A 440 -5.61 31.22 17.04
CA ASP A 440 -6.03 30.10 17.87
C ASP A 440 -6.40 28.85 17.03
N MET A 441 -6.05 28.81 15.73
CA MET A 441 -6.49 27.77 14.79
C MET A 441 -5.40 26.78 14.39
N ARG A 442 -5.77 25.49 14.39
CA ARG A 442 -4.99 24.39 13.82
C ARG A 442 -5.75 23.71 12.67
N ALA A 443 -5.02 23.30 11.64
CA ALA A 443 -5.51 22.40 10.61
C ALA A 443 -5.15 20.95 10.93
N PHE A 444 -6.12 20.07 10.74
CA PHE A 444 -6.00 18.62 10.86
C PHE A 444 -6.22 18.02 9.47
N THR A 445 -5.21 17.32 8.98
CA THR A 445 -5.22 16.73 7.65
C THR A 445 -5.24 15.21 7.76
N LEU A 446 -6.34 14.61 7.30
CA LEU A 446 -6.43 13.19 7.02
C LEU A 446 -5.88 12.94 5.62
N ASN A 447 -4.85 12.12 5.49
CA ASN A 447 -4.26 11.72 4.22
C ASN A 447 -4.03 10.21 4.22
N VAL A 448 -4.95 9.49 3.59
CA VAL A 448 -4.93 8.02 3.51
C VAL A 448 -5.33 7.61 2.11
N THR A 449 -4.67 6.60 1.55
CA THR A 449 -5.08 6.04 0.25
C THR A 449 -5.75 4.70 0.48
N LEU A 450 -6.93 4.51 -0.08
CA LEU A 450 -7.69 3.26 -0.02
C LEU A 450 -7.35 2.38 -1.22
N ALA A 451 -7.12 1.10 -1.00
CA ALA A 451 -6.80 0.13 -2.04
C ALA A 451 -7.91 -0.92 -2.16
N PHE A 452 -8.46 -1.02 -3.37
CA PHE A 452 -9.60 -1.86 -3.69
C PHE A 452 -9.20 -3.00 -4.63
N ILE A 453 -9.95 -4.10 -4.56
CA ILE A 453 -9.89 -5.22 -5.50
C ILE A 453 -11.27 -5.42 -6.13
N THR A 454 -11.30 -5.83 -7.41
CA THR A 454 -12.51 -6.21 -8.13
C THR A 454 -12.64 -7.72 -8.21
N TYR A 455 -13.87 -8.24 -8.21
CA TYR A 455 -14.14 -9.66 -8.39
C TYR A 455 -15.02 -9.92 -9.62
N PRO A 456 -14.79 -11.03 -10.35
CA PRO A 456 -13.74 -12.04 -10.15
C PRO A 456 -12.38 -11.67 -10.78
N THR A 457 -12.28 -10.55 -11.51
CA THR A 457 -11.08 -10.21 -12.31
C THR A 457 -9.81 -9.99 -11.48
N SER A 458 -9.93 -9.77 -10.17
CA SER A 458 -8.82 -9.53 -9.24
C SER A 458 -7.98 -8.32 -9.63
N GLU A 459 -8.57 -7.33 -10.31
CA GLU A 459 -7.90 -6.08 -10.66
C GLU A 459 -7.90 -5.13 -9.47
N THR A 460 -6.84 -4.34 -9.31
CA THR A 460 -6.69 -3.45 -8.16
C THR A 460 -6.61 -1.99 -8.57
N PHE A 461 -7.23 -1.10 -7.80
CA PHE A 461 -7.14 0.34 -7.98
C PHE A 461 -7.04 1.06 -6.63
N THR A 462 -6.60 2.31 -6.65
CA THR A 462 -6.42 3.11 -5.42
C THR A 462 -7.17 4.43 -5.47
N VAL A 463 -7.63 4.89 -4.30
CA VAL A 463 -8.39 6.13 -4.15
C VAL A 463 -7.75 6.96 -3.04
N PRO A 464 -7.08 8.09 -3.35
CA PRO A 464 -6.52 8.97 -2.35
C PRO A 464 -7.62 9.76 -1.63
N VAL A 465 -7.62 9.72 -0.30
CA VAL A 465 -8.56 10.43 0.57
C VAL A 465 -7.79 11.49 1.35
N ILE A 466 -7.89 12.73 0.87
CA ILE A 466 -7.26 13.90 1.49
C ILE A 466 -8.36 14.85 1.96
N THR A 467 -8.41 15.10 3.26
CA THR A 467 -9.41 16.00 3.87
C THR A 467 -8.76 16.86 4.93
N VAL A 468 -9.03 18.16 4.89
CA VAL A 468 -8.51 19.15 5.84
C VAL A 468 -9.67 19.71 6.65
N SER A 469 -9.52 19.79 7.97
CA SER A 469 -10.49 20.44 8.87
C SER A 469 -9.80 21.37 9.83
N THR A 470 -10.42 22.51 10.15
CA THR A 470 -9.84 23.55 11.02
C THR A 470 -10.55 23.62 12.36
N VAL A 471 -9.79 23.69 13.45
CA VAL A 471 -10.33 23.75 14.83
C VAL A 471 -9.67 24.90 15.59
N LYS A 472 -10.47 25.63 16.37
CA LYS A 472 -10.02 26.68 17.29
C LYS A 472 -9.58 26.09 18.64
N ASP A 473 -8.43 25.44 18.67
CA ASP A 473 -7.86 24.84 19.89
C ASP A 473 -6.37 25.08 20.06
N ALA A 474 -5.76 26.03 19.33
CA ALA A 474 -4.33 26.31 19.45
C ALA A 474 -4.00 27.00 20.79
N VAL A 475 -3.07 26.41 21.52
CA VAL A 475 -2.48 26.95 22.73
C VAL A 475 -1.05 27.32 22.40
N LEU A 476 -0.75 28.63 22.41
CA LEU A 476 0.59 29.14 22.13
C LEU A 476 1.54 28.93 23.33
N PRO A 477 2.83 28.73 23.08
CA PRO A 477 3.83 28.68 24.16
C PRO A 477 3.89 30.02 24.90
N SER A 478 4.14 29.95 26.20
CA SER A 478 4.28 31.11 27.07
C SER A 478 5.60 31.04 27.83
N ALA A 479 6.23 32.19 28.10
CA ALA A 479 7.51 32.22 28.79
C ALA A 479 7.43 32.99 30.10
N ARG A 480 8.17 32.51 31.10
CA ARG A 480 8.47 33.22 32.34
C ARG A 480 9.97 33.24 32.51
N GLY A 481 10.52 34.35 32.93
CA GLY A 481 11.93 34.39 33.27
C GLY A 481 12.19 35.06 34.60
N HIS A 482 13.37 34.81 35.13
CA HIS A 482 13.88 35.38 36.36
C HIS A 482 15.39 35.49 36.30
N CYS A 483 15.98 36.22 37.24
CA CYS A 483 17.40 36.51 37.27
C CYS A 483 17.96 36.05 38.61
N ASP A 484 19.13 35.40 38.58
CA ASP A 484 19.96 35.25 39.78
C ASP A 484 21.11 36.27 39.73
N ARG A 485 22.09 36.19 40.64
CA ARG A 485 23.20 37.15 40.68
C ARG A 485 24.13 37.08 39.46
N LYS A 486 24.13 35.97 38.72
CA LYS A 486 25.09 35.64 37.66
C LYS A 486 24.45 35.27 36.32
N ASN A 487 23.20 34.84 36.30
CA ASN A 487 22.53 34.29 35.12
C ASN A 487 21.12 34.85 34.95
N ILE A 488 20.69 34.85 33.69
CA ILE A 488 19.32 35.07 33.25
C ILE A 488 18.69 33.70 32.96
N HIS A 489 17.55 33.43 33.56
CA HIS A 489 16.79 32.20 33.37
C HIS A 489 15.50 32.50 32.60
N LEU A 490 15.24 31.74 31.54
CA LEU A 490 14.01 31.76 30.77
C LEU A 490 13.41 30.35 30.74
N THR A 491 12.16 30.22 31.14
CA THR A 491 11.40 28.96 31.11
C THR A 491 10.19 29.15 30.22
N ILE A 492 10.16 28.43 29.11
CA ILE A 492 9.08 28.42 28.15
C ILE A 492 8.21 27.21 28.46
N THR A 493 6.93 27.42 28.73
CA THR A 493 5.92 26.37 28.85
C THR A 493 5.40 26.07 27.45
N HIS A 494 5.50 24.80 27.04
CA HIS A 494 5.04 24.36 25.74
C HIS A 494 3.52 24.50 25.59
N GLY A 495 3.11 24.83 24.39
CA GLY A 495 1.72 24.82 23.95
C GLY A 495 1.38 23.50 23.25
N ASN A 496 0.39 23.54 22.36
CA ASN A 496 0.02 22.40 21.50
C ASN A 496 0.32 22.63 20.00
N VAL A 497 1.09 23.67 19.68
CA VAL A 497 1.47 24.06 18.32
C VAL A 497 2.98 24.10 18.07
N ASP A 498 3.77 24.09 19.14
CA ASP A 498 5.19 24.42 19.15
C ASP A 498 6.11 23.20 19.20
N GLN A 499 5.56 21.99 19.05
CA GLN A 499 6.33 20.73 18.98
C GLN A 499 7.39 20.73 17.87
N LYS A 500 7.16 21.49 16.80
CA LYS A 500 8.08 21.62 15.66
C LYS A 500 8.72 23.02 15.58
N TRP A 501 8.72 23.78 16.67
CA TRP A 501 9.34 25.11 16.69
C TRP A 501 10.68 25.06 17.40
N LEU A 502 11.71 25.52 16.72
CA LEU A 502 13.10 25.51 17.18
C LEU A 502 13.46 26.83 17.87
N PRO A 503 14.19 26.79 19.01
CA PRO A 503 14.60 27.99 19.74
C PRO A 503 15.85 28.65 19.16
N PHE A 504 15.80 29.96 18.95
CA PHE A 504 16.90 30.79 18.47
C PHE A 504 17.20 31.93 19.45
N ILE A 505 18.47 32.16 19.75
CA ILE A 505 18.92 33.39 20.42
C ILE A 505 19.62 34.23 19.36
N SER A 506 19.09 35.42 19.09
CA SER A 506 19.44 36.19 17.89
C SER A 506 19.18 35.36 16.61
N ASP A 507 20.22 34.97 15.87
CA ASP A 507 20.10 34.14 14.66
C ASP A 507 20.67 32.73 14.83
N TRP A 508 21.00 32.36 16.06
CA TRP A 508 21.69 31.11 16.33
C TRP A 508 20.75 30.07 16.95
N HIS A 509 20.68 28.91 16.29
CA HIS A 509 19.87 27.78 16.73
C HIS A 509 20.45 27.18 18.02
N LEU A 510 19.65 27.18 19.08
CA LEU A 510 20.05 26.75 20.40
C LEU A 510 19.92 25.22 20.55
N THR A 511 20.88 24.47 20.01
CA THR A 511 21.01 23.02 20.28
C THR A 511 21.79 22.76 21.57
N GLN A 512 21.83 21.50 22.02
CA GLN A 512 22.55 21.14 23.25
C GLN A 512 24.06 21.35 23.13
N GLU A 513 24.65 20.98 22.00
CA GLU A 513 26.07 21.16 21.68
C GLU A 513 26.41 22.64 21.59
N ALA A 514 25.51 23.37 20.95
CA ALA A 514 25.50 24.81 20.87
C ALA A 514 25.57 25.43 22.27
N ALA A 515 24.61 25.11 23.14
CA ALA A 515 24.52 25.65 24.50
C ALA A 515 25.81 25.38 25.31
N GLN A 516 26.37 24.17 25.20
CA GLN A 516 27.61 23.80 25.89
C GLN A 516 28.80 24.67 25.47
N LYS A 517 28.93 25.00 24.18
CA LYS A 517 30.00 25.85 23.65
C LYS A 517 30.07 27.23 24.33
N TYR A 518 28.92 27.79 24.71
CA TYR A 518 28.81 29.11 25.32
C TYR A 518 28.52 29.09 26.84
N ASN A 519 28.63 27.91 27.48
CA ASN A 519 28.31 27.69 28.89
C ASN A 519 26.86 28.05 29.26
N TYR A 520 25.92 27.79 28.35
CA TYR A 520 24.48 27.92 28.62
C TYR A 520 23.95 26.59 29.15
N SER A 521 22.91 26.65 29.98
CA SER A 521 22.14 25.45 30.32
C SER A 521 20.87 25.41 29.50
N LEU A 522 20.68 24.34 28.74
CA LEU A 522 19.45 24.03 28.02
C LEU A 522 18.89 22.72 28.59
N LYS A 523 17.61 22.74 28.98
CA LYS A 523 16.88 21.57 29.47
C LYS A 523 15.48 21.58 28.92
N ASP A 524 15.11 20.52 28.21
CA ASP A 524 13.76 20.28 27.74
C ASP A 524 13.24 18.99 28.38
N ASN A 525 12.01 19.03 28.90
CA ASN A 525 11.33 17.88 29.48
C ASN A 525 10.00 17.54 28.74
N GLY A 526 9.76 18.14 27.58
CA GLY A 526 8.56 18.00 26.76
C GLY A 526 7.39 18.91 27.19
N THR A 527 7.40 19.44 28.41
CA THR A 527 6.38 20.40 28.90
C THR A 527 6.96 21.80 29.10
N HIS A 528 8.24 21.89 29.43
CA HIS A 528 8.95 23.13 29.67
C HIS A 528 10.35 23.07 29.07
N LEU A 529 10.72 24.14 28.35
CA LEU A 529 12.08 24.41 27.89
C LEU A 529 12.72 25.46 28.81
N ALA A 530 13.72 25.07 29.57
CA ALA A 530 14.46 25.93 30.50
C ALA A 530 15.85 26.28 29.95
N ILE A 531 16.14 27.58 29.94
CA ILE A 531 17.35 28.17 29.37
C ILE A 531 17.99 29.06 30.44
N SER A 532 19.28 28.87 30.72
CA SER A 532 20.08 29.73 31.60
C SER A 532 21.26 30.30 30.82
N VAL A 533 21.37 31.63 30.80
CA VAL A 533 22.42 32.37 30.09
C VAL A 533 23.23 33.21 31.09
N PRO A 534 24.57 33.09 31.15
CA PRO A 534 25.41 33.91 32.03
C PRO A 534 25.37 35.41 31.66
N PHE A 535 25.50 36.28 32.67
CA PHE A 535 25.45 37.74 32.51
C PHE A 535 26.45 38.30 31.50
N LEU A 536 27.68 37.77 31.45
CA LEU A 536 28.74 38.23 30.53
C LEU A 536 28.73 37.56 29.15
N SER A 537 27.61 36.94 28.79
CA SER A 537 27.42 36.26 27.51
C SER A 537 27.43 37.23 26.32
N SER A 538 28.00 36.79 25.19
CA SER A 538 28.00 37.53 23.93
C SER A 538 26.60 37.69 23.31
N HIS A 539 25.66 36.81 23.67
CA HIS A 539 24.30 36.81 23.13
C HIS A 539 23.29 37.61 23.97
N LEU A 540 23.73 38.32 25.02
CA LEU A 540 22.90 39.27 25.77
C LEU A 540 23.03 40.68 25.21
N ASN A 541 21.98 41.47 25.38
CA ASN A 541 21.93 42.87 24.99
C ASN A 541 22.02 43.74 26.25
N TYR A 542 23.09 44.53 26.38
CA TYR A 542 23.23 45.48 27.49
C TYR A 542 22.54 46.80 27.11
N GLU A 543 21.37 47.05 27.70
CA GLU A 543 20.51 48.18 27.35
C GLU A 543 20.93 49.47 28.05
N ASP A 544 21.28 49.39 29.34
CA ASP A 544 21.59 50.55 30.18
C ASP A 544 22.64 50.23 31.25
N PHE A 545 23.40 51.25 31.65
CA PHE A 545 24.40 51.22 32.70
C PHE A 545 24.28 52.46 33.58
N ASN A 546 23.82 52.28 34.82
CA ASN A 546 23.63 53.38 35.77
C ASN A 546 23.98 52.95 37.21
N SER A 547 23.77 53.84 38.19
CA SER A 547 24.04 53.55 39.60
C SER A 547 23.15 52.46 40.21
N SER A 548 21.98 52.17 39.61
CA SER A 548 21.08 51.09 40.02
C SER A 548 21.49 49.71 39.46
N GLY A 549 22.34 49.68 38.43
CA GLY A 549 22.90 48.46 37.89
C GLY A 549 23.02 48.45 36.37
N ILE A 550 23.30 47.26 35.84
CA ILE A 550 23.47 47.00 34.41
C ILE A 550 22.25 46.24 33.94
N LYS A 551 21.46 46.86 33.07
CA LYS A 551 20.28 46.23 32.49
C LYS A 551 20.71 45.39 31.29
N ALA A 552 20.57 44.07 31.40
CA ALA A 552 20.84 43.12 30.32
C ALA A 552 19.55 42.40 29.93
N SER A 553 19.30 42.27 28.62
CA SER A 553 18.16 41.53 28.08
C SER A 553 18.57 40.35 27.22
N LEU A 554 17.75 39.31 27.30
CA LEU A 554 17.81 38.12 26.47
C LEU A 554 16.61 38.11 25.54
N HIS A 555 16.85 38.01 24.23
CA HIS A 555 15.81 37.83 23.23
C HIS A 555 15.90 36.43 22.65
N LEU A 556 14.77 35.72 22.66
CA LEU A 556 14.64 34.38 22.09
C LEU A 556 13.45 34.33 21.15
N THR A 557 13.65 33.70 20.00
CA THR A 557 12.63 33.50 18.97
C THR A 557 12.42 32.01 18.74
N LEU A 558 11.17 31.57 18.70
CA LEU A 558 10.77 30.25 18.22
C LEU A 558 10.46 30.34 16.72
N LYS A 559 11.17 29.55 15.92
CA LYS A 559 11.02 29.50 14.46
C LYS A 559 10.53 28.12 14.02
N ASP A 560 9.76 28.08 12.94
CA ASP A 560 9.30 26.85 12.30
C ASP A 560 10.48 26.00 11.80
N ASP A 561 10.47 24.68 12.01
CA ASP A 561 11.56 23.78 11.63
C ASP A 561 11.80 23.70 10.12
N ILE A 562 10.75 23.86 9.30
CA ILE A 562 10.83 23.77 7.84
C ILE A 562 11.00 25.16 7.22
N THR A 563 10.09 26.09 7.54
CA THR A 563 10.05 27.40 6.89
C THR A 563 11.00 28.42 7.52
N LEU A 564 11.52 28.14 8.73
CA LEU A 564 12.29 29.09 9.56
C LEU A 564 11.57 30.42 9.81
N ALA A 565 10.25 30.47 9.60
CA ALA A 565 9.45 31.65 9.85
C ALA A 565 9.32 31.90 11.36
N ASN A 566 9.40 33.16 11.78
CA ASN A 566 9.22 33.53 13.18
C ASN A 566 7.78 33.23 13.62
N ARG A 567 7.63 32.40 14.66
CA ARG A 567 6.33 32.01 15.22
C ARG A 567 6.04 32.75 16.52
N LYS A 568 7.04 32.88 17.39
CA LYS A 568 6.89 33.55 18.68
C LYS A 568 8.20 34.15 19.17
N ASP A 569 8.12 35.33 19.78
CA ASP A 569 9.26 36.00 20.40
C ASP A 569 9.06 36.15 21.91
N PHE A 570 10.15 35.98 22.66
CA PHE A 570 10.22 36.17 24.10
C PHE A 570 11.40 37.09 24.44
N SER A 571 11.19 37.98 25.40
CA SER A 571 12.23 38.85 25.92
C SER A 571 12.13 38.94 27.44
N ILE A 572 13.29 38.87 28.09
CA ILE A 572 13.43 39.17 29.52
C ILE A 572 14.57 40.15 29.72
N SER A 573 14.40 41.10 30.63
CA SER A 573 15.45 42.02 31.08
C SER A 573 15.73 41.83 32.58
N CYS A 574 17.00 41.85 32.93
CA CYS A 574 17.52 41.69 34.28
C CYS A 574 18.46 42.84 34.63
N VAL A 575 18.50 43.25 35.90
CA VAL A 575 19.43 44.27 36.39
C VAL A 575 20.50 43.60 37.27
N PHE A 576 21.75 43.71 36.87
CA PHE A 576 22.90 43.14 37.58
C PHE A 576 23.70 44.21 38.31
N SER A 577 24.34 43.83 39.42
CA SER A 577 25.19 44.74 40.17
C SER A 577 26.42 45.14 39.34
N PRO A 578 26.81 46.44 39.31
CA PRO A 578 28.03 46.87 38.64
C PRO A 578 29.30 46.20 39.19
N SER A 579 29.24 45.70 40.44
CA SER A 579 30.34 44.94 41.05
C SER A 579 30.67 43.64 40.31
N GLU A 580 29.75 43.06 39.53
CA GLU A 580 30.01 41.84 38.75
C GLU A 580 30.99 42.08 37.59
N LEU A 581 31.19 43.34 37.17
CA LEU A 581 32.18 43.70 36.14
C LEU A 581 33.61 43.81 36.68
N ILE A 582 33.79 43.88 38.00
CA ILE A 582 35.09 44.17 38.61
C ILE A 582 35.47 43.14 39.67
N GLN A 583 36.69 42.64 39.58
CA GLN A 583 37.30 41.77 40.57
C GLN A 583 38.63 42.36 41.05
N CYS A 584 38.67 42.75 42.33
CA CYS A 584 39.87 43.24 42.99
C CYS A 584 40.50 42.09 43.81
N LEU A 585 41.61 41.53 43.31
CA LEU A 585 42.26 40.39 43.96
C LEU A 585 43.20 40.84 45.10
N PRO A 586 43.33 40.07 46.21
CA PRO A 586 44.19 40.43 47.34
C PRO A 586 45.67 40.64 47.00
N ASN A 587 46.15 40.02 45.92
CA ASN A 587 47.52 40.17 45.44
C ASN A 587 47.78 41.48 44.67
N GLY A 588 46.78 42.38 44.63
CA GLY A 588 46.88 43.65 43.89
C GLY A 588 46.64 43.52 42.39
N THR A 589 46.03 42.43 41.91
CA THR A 589 45.58 42.33 40.51
C THR A 589 44.13 42.80 40.39
N VAL A 590 43.86 43.68 39.43
CA VAL A 590 42.49 44.11 39.08
C VAL A 590 42.09 43.47 37.77
N VAL A 591 40.90 42.87 37.76
CA VAL A 591 40.22 42.43 36.54
C VAL A 591 38.97 43.28 36.37
N ILE A 592 38.81 43.94 35.24
CA ILE A 592 37.60 44.70 34.92
C ILE A 592 37.12 44.42 33.50
N THR A 593 35.83 44.17 33.35
CA THR A 593 35.17 43.92 32.08
C THR A 593 34.27 45.12 31.73
N ALA A 594 34.55 45.79 30.62
CA ALA A 594 33.66 46.78 30.04
C ALA A 594 32.67 46.11 29.08
N VAL A 595 31.44 46.63 29.02
CA VAL A 595 30.36 46.10 28.17
C VAL A 595 29.95 47.15 27.13
N LYS A 596 29.64 46.71 25.92
CA LYS A 596 29.10 47.54 24.84
C LYS A 596 27.59 47.68 25.02
N LEU A 597 27.12 48.91 25.22
CA LEU A 597 25.69 49.22 25.28
C LEU A 597 25.07 49.24 23.88
N VAL A 598 23.83 48.75 23.76
CA VAL A 598 23.09 48.70 22.47
C VAL A 598 22.97 50.10 21.83
N GLY A 599 22.89 51.16 22.63
CA GLY A 599 22.81 52.54 22.14
C GLY A 599 24.10 53.14 21.54
N VAL A 600 25.25 52.43 21.60
CA VAL A 600 26.55 52.93 21.11
C VAL A 600 27.07 52.05 19.98
N ALA A 601 26.44 52.14 18.80
CA ALA A 601 26.68 51.25 17.66
C ALA A 601 28.14 51.21 17.18
N ASP A 602 28.81 52.37 17.12
CA ASP A 602 30.18 52.53 16.59
C ASP A 602 31.30 52.11 17.58
N LEU A 603 30.97 51.66 18.79
CA LEU A 603 31.98 51.32 19.78
C LEU A 603 32.68 50.01 19.41
N ASP A 604 33.96 50.11 19.08
CA ASP A 604 34.88 48.97 18.94
C ASP A 604 35.52 48.66 20.30
N THR A 605 35.18 47.49 20.83
CA THR A 605 35.65 46.99 22.13
C THR A 605 37.16 46.81 22.18
N SER A 606 37.84 46.61 21.05
CA SER A 606 39.30 46.45 20.98
C SER A 606 40.07 47.77 21.20
N LEU A 607 39.42 48.91 20.96
CA LEU A 607 40.04 50.24 21.08
C LEU A 607 39.93 50.83 22.48
N LEU A 608 39.21 50.18 23.40
CA LEU A 608 39.12 50.59 24.80
C LEU A 608 40.52 50.66 25.43
N VAL A 609 40.75 51.66 26.27
CA VAL A 609 42.01 51.87 27.01
C VAL A 609 41.75 52.20 28.47
N LEU A 610 42.77 52.04 29.31
CA LEU A 610 42.76 52.61 30.66
C LEU A 610 43.23 54.07 30.64
N ARG A 611 43.37 54.71 31.81
CA ARG A 611 43.95 56.06 31.92
C ARG A 611 45.32 56.18 31.25
N ASP A 612 46.15 55.14 31.35
CA ASP A 612 47.31 54.97 30.49
C ASP A 612 46.88 54.34 29.15
N ARG A 613 46.99 55.10 28.06
CA ARG A 613 46.56 54.69 26.71
C ARG A 613 47.36 53.50 26.16
N LEU A 614 48.53 53.18 26.73
CA LEU A 614 49.30 51.99 26.38
C LEU A 614 48.67 50.70 26.93
N CYS A 615 47.82 50.79 27.96
CA CYS A 615 47.15 49.63 28.53
C CYS A 615 45.88 49.26 27.75
N LYS A 616 46.01 48.19 26.97
CA LYS A 616 44.96 47.60 26.12
C LYS A 616 44.28 46.40 26.82
N PRO A 617 43.06 46.03 26.39
CA PRO A 617 42.36 44.88 26.95
C PRO A 617 43.10 43.58 26.68
N SER A 618 43.04 42.66 27.65
CA SER A 618 43.64 41.33 27.57
C SER A 618 42.75 40.30 26.85
N LEU A 619 41.44 40.52 26.86
CA LEU A 619 40.44 39.70 26.18
C LEU A 619 39.38 40.62 25.58
N VAL A 620 39.07 40.41 24.30
CA VAL A 620 38.10 41.23 23.56
C VAL A 620 37.09 40.31 22.90
N THR A 621 35.81 40.65 23.04
CA THR A 621 34.69 40.06 22.31
C THR A 621 33.91 41.18 21.64
N GLU A 622 32.96 40.85 20.77
CA GLU A 622 32.10 41.85 20.11
C GLU A 622 31.37 42.78 21.11
N LYS A 623 30.99 42.24 22.28
CA LYS A 623 30.22 42.98 23.29
C LYS A 623 30.98 43.32 24.56
N THR A 624 32.16 42.76 24.80
CA THR A 624 32.89 42.98 26.07
C THR A 624 34.40 43.11 25.86
N ALA A 625 35.06 43.87 26.73
CA ALA A 625 36.52 43.98 26.78
C ALA A 625 37.01 43.86 28.21
N THR A 626 37.90 42.90 28.48
CA THR A 626 38.41 42.62 29.82
C THR A 626 39.87 43.02 29.97
N PHE A 627 40.15 43.84 30.98
CA PHE A 627 41.47 44.29 31.37
C PHE A 627 41.95 43.51 32.59
N LYS A 628 43.22 43.11 32.58
CA LYS A 628 43.89 42.49 33.73
C LYS A 628 45.23 43.19 33.95
N PHE A 629 45.36 43.90 35.07
CA PHE A 629 46.55 44.71 35.34
C PHE A 629 46.81 44.81 36.86
N SER A 630 48.00 45.27 37.23
CA SER A 630 48.36 45.49 38.64
C SER A 630 47.84 46.84 39.13
N VAL A 631 47.41 46.93 40.38
CA VAL A 631 46.93 48.18 41.01
C VAL A 631 47.94 49.34 40.95
N ASN A 632 49.23 49.06 40.75
CA ASN A 632 50.29 50.06 40.67
C ASN A 632 50.65 50.47 39.22
N THR A 633 49.98 49.92 38.20
CA THR A 633 50.28 50.17 36.78
C THR A 633 49.11 50.85 36.05
N CYS A 634 49.26 51.11 34.74
CA CYS A 634 48.19 51.59 33.85
C CYS A 634 47.52 52.91 34.25
N GLY A 635 48.28 53.84 34.82
CA GLY A 635 47.76 55.16 35.23
C GLY A 635 46.77 55.10 36.41
N THR A 636 46.79 54.02 37.19
CA THR A 636 45.94 53.87 38.39
C THR A 636 46.34 54.89 39.45
N SER A 637 45.38 55.68 39.93
CA SER A 637 45.62 56.62 41.04
C SER A 637 45.35 55.95 42.37
N ARG A 638 46.26 56.11 43.32
CA ARG A 638 46.12 55.59 44.69
C ARG A 638 45.74 56.72 45.65
N LYS A 639 44.72 56.50 46.47
CA LYS A 639 44.35 57.38 47.58
C LYS A 639 44.45 56.62 48.90
N PHE A 640 44.98 57.29 49.91
CA PHE A 640 45.09 56.75 51.27
C PHE A 640 43.95 57.32 52.13
N SER A 641 43.22 56.42 52.78
CA SER A 641 42.35 56.74 53.92
C SER A 641 42.96 56.12 55.18
N SER A 642 42.51 56.54 56.37
CA SER A 642 43.00 56.02 57.66
C SER A 642 42.76 54.52 57.84
N THR A 643 41.81 53.93 57.11
CA THR A 643 41.39 52.52 57.25
C THR A 643 41.51 51.69 55.98
N ALA A 644 41.70 52.30 54.80
CA ALA A 644 41.73 51.61 53.51
C ALA A 644 42.53 52.38 52.45
N MET A 645 43.09 51.65 51.49
CA MET A 645 43.70 52.17 50.26
C MET A 645 42.71 52.01 49.11
N ALA A 646 42.39 53.13 48.46
CA ALA A 646 41.53 53.14 47.28
C ALA A 646 42.39 53.27 46.03
N TYR A 647 42.24 52.33 45.10
CA TYR A 647 42.85 52.39 43.78
C TYR A 647 41.77 52.71 42.75
N GLU A 648 41.85 53.89 42.14
CA GLU A 648 40.90 54.37 41.14
C GLU A 648 41.52 54.34 39.74
N ASN A 649 40.77 53.84 38.78
CA ASN A 649 41.12 53.91 37.36
C ASN A 649 39.83 54.00 36.52
N GLU A 650 39.98 54.25 35.23
CA GLU A 650 38.88 54.49 34.30
C GLU A 650 39.12 53.72 33.00
N VAL A 651 38.08 53.06 32.49
CA VAL A 651 38.07 52.52 31.13
C VAL A 651 37.46 53.57 30.20
N LEU A 652 38.19 53.91 29.15
CA LEU A 652 37.89 55.01 28.24
C LEU A 652 37.81 54.50 26.80
N TYR A 653 36.84 55.00 26.03
CA TYR A 653 36.80 54.86 24.58
C TYR A 653 36.84 56.23 23.93
N PHE A 654 37.76 56.42 22.99
CA PHE A 654 37.84 57.61 22.17
C PHE A 654 37.43 57.25 20.75
N LYS A 655 36.47 58.00 20.17
CA LYS A 655 36.16 57.85 18.75
C LYS A 655 37.38 58.33 17.94
N PRO A 656 37.77 57.64 16.84
CA PRO A 656 38.87 58.10 16.01
C PRO A 656 38.71 59.57 15.60
N GLY A 657 39.70 60.42 15.91
CA GLY A 657 39.67 61.85 15.64
C GLY A 657 39.03 62.73 16.73
N ASN A 658 38.62 62.17 17.88
CA ASN A 658 38.07 62.92 19.01
C ASN A 658 38.90 62.69 20.29
N ASP A 659 39.22 63.76 21.02
CA ASP A 659 39.97 63.70 22.29
C ASP A 659 39.09 63.60 23.53
N THR A 660 37.76 63.69 23.37
CA THR A 660 36.79 63.47 24.45
C THR A 660 36.32 62.01 24.48
N PRO A 661 36.34 61.33 25.65
CA PRO A 661 35.92 59.94 25.73
C PRO A 661 34.39 59.84 25.59
N VAL A 662 33.93 58.98 24.68
CA VAL A 662 32.50 58.73 24.42
C VAL A 662 31.95 57.65 25.36
N TYR A 663 32.81 56.77 25.85
CA TYR A 663 32.51 55.81 26.90
C TYR A 663 33.49 56.02 28.05
N GLN A 664 32.98 56.14 29.27
CA GLN A 664 33.77 56.30 30.49
C GLN A 664 33.18 55.43 31.60
N LEU A 665 33.94 54.41 32.00
CA LEU A 665 33.61 53.55 33.13
C LEU A 665 34.63 53.75 34.24
N LYS A 666 34.24 54.46 35.30
CA LYS A 666 35.08 54.68 36.48
C LYS A 666 34.89 53.56 37.49
N PHE A 667 35.98 53.06 38.05
CA PHE A 667 35.95 52.03 39.07
C PHE A 667 36.96 52.27 40.19
N VAL A 668 36.67 51.70 41.35
CA VAL A 668 37.51 51.84 42.55
C VAL A 668 37.62 50.50 43.27
N CYS A 669 38.85 50.04 43.50
CA CYS A 669 39.16 48.91 44.36
C CYS A 669 39.58 49.39 45.75
N TRP A 670 38.89 48.94 46.79
CA TRP A 670 39.22 49.26 48.18
C TRP A 670 39.94 48.09 48.85
N TYR A 671 41.14 48.34 49.35
CA TYR A 671 41.93 47.38 50.12
C TYR A 671 42.07 47.88 51.56
N ALA A 672 41.59 47.11 52.53
CA ALA A 672 41.70 47.50 53.95
C ALA A 672 43.17 47.56 54.39
N ILE A 673 43.57 48.64 55.06
CA ILE A 673 44.88 48.77 55.70
C ILE A 673 44.75 48.14 57.09
N LYS A 674 45.00 46.83 57.22
CA LYS A 674 45.03 46.19 58.55
C LYS A 674 46.37 46.51 59.22
N GLN A 675 46.34 47.24 60.34
CA GLN A 675 47.49 47.45 61.25
C GLN A 675 47.72 46.28 62.23
N THR A 676 47.00 45.18 62.06
CA THR A 676 47.12 43.95 62.86
C THR A 676 47.14 42.74 61.93
N VAL A 677 48.21 41.95 62.00
CA VAL A 677 48.18 40.55 61.58
C VAL A 677 47.42 39.82 62.67
N ASP A 678 46.11 39.75 62.50
CA ASP A 678 45.26 38.90 63.33
C ASP A 678 45.39 37.47 62.78
N VAL A 679 46.13 36.61 63.49
CA VAL A 679 46.07 35.16 63.24
C VAL A 679 44.78 34.68 63.87
N GLN A 680 43.68 34.77 63.12
CA GLN A 680 42.47 34.04 63.48
C GLN A 680 42.71 32.54 63.25
N TYR A 681 42.97 31.83 64.33
CA TYR A 681 42.62 30.41 64.41
C TYR A 681 41.14 30.32 64.82
N GLU A 682 40.28 30.08 63.84
CA GLU A 682 38.96 29.51 64.09
C GLU A 682 39.04 28.00 63.80
N SER A 683 38.54 27.17 64.71
CA SER A 683 38.17 25.81 64.32
C SER A 683 37.07 25.97 63.29
N LYS A 684 37.36 25.60 62.04
CA LYS A 684 36.40 25.59 60.95
C LYS A 684 35.20 24.75 61.40
N LYS A 685 34.11 25.38 61.85
CA LYS A 685 32.79 24.75 61.76
C LYS A 685 32.55 24.66 60.26
N ASN A 686 32.96 23.52 59.70
CA ASN A 686 32.69 23.21 58.32
C ASN A 686 31.20 23.47 58.09
N PRO A 687 30.83 24.24 57.04
CA PRO A 687 29.46 24.17 56.54
C PRO A 687 29.12 22.68 56.40
N PRO A 688 27.89 22.22 56.72
CA PRO A 688 27.53 20.84 56.38
C PRO A 688 27.91 20.65 54.91
N PRO A 689 28.69 19.60 54.58
CA PRO A 689 29.23 19.46 53.22
C PRO A 689 28.06 19.53 52.25
N SER A 690 28.01 20.58 51.43
CA SER A 690 27.08 20.58 50.31
C SER A 690 27.64 19.58 49.32
N ILE A 691 27.02 18.40 49.26
CA ILE A 691 27.33 17.39 48.25
C ILE A 691 26.98 18.03 46.91
N LYS A 692 27.99 18.53 46.20
CA LYS A 692 27.88 18.77 44.77
C LYS A 692 28.27 17.46 44.11
N PRO A 693 27.35 16.72 43.48
CA PRO A 693 27.74 15.55 42.71
C PRO A 693 28.70 15.99 41.62
N GLY A 694 29.94 15.56 41.72
CA GLY A 694 30.89 15.60 40.61
C GLY A 694 30.59 14.39 39.74
N PHE A 695 30.23 14.62 38.49
CA PHE A 695 30.05 13.55 37.52
C PHE A 695 31.40 13.34 36.82
N GLY A 696 31.95 12.14 36.95
CA GLY A 696 33.08 11.67 36.17
C GLY A 696 32.68 10.39 35.46
N SER A 697 33.00 10.28 34.18
CA SER A 697 32.78 9.05 33.40
C SER A 697 34.02 8.16 33.48
N LEU A 698 33.82 6.88 33.79
CA LEU A 698 34.87 5.87 33.70
C LEU A 698 35.01 5.44 32.23
N ALA A 699 36.25 5.41 31.72
CA ALA A 699 36.52 4.98 30.36
C ALA A 699 36.71 3.46 30.32
N LEU A 700 35.83 2.76 29.63
CA LEU A 700 35.85 1.30 29.44
C LEU A 700 36.24 0.96 28.00
N SER A 701 36.89 -0.17 27.80
CA SER A 701 37.18 -0.74 26.49
C SER A 701 36.73 -2.19 26.44
N LEU A 702 35.85 -2.52 25.49
CA LEU A 702 35.45 -3.90 25.17
C LEU A 702 36.18 -4.33 23.91
N LYS A 703 36.86 -5.49 23.96
CA LYS A 703 37.62 -6.06 22.84
C LYS A 703 37.32 -7.54 22.67
N LEU A 704 37.28 -7.98 21.41
CA LEU A 704 37.13 -9.38 21.04
C LEU A 704 38.48 -9.99 20.62
N PHE A 705 38.76 -11.22 21.05
CA PHE A 705 40.01 -11.93 20.82
C PHE A 705 39.82 -13.17 19.96
N LYS A 706 40.85 -13.51 19.20
CA LYS A 706 40.84 -14.65 18.28
C LYS A 706 40.82 -15.99 19.00
N GLU A 707 41.46 -16.06 20.17
CA GLU A 707 41.67 -17.29 20.93
C GLU A 707 41.57 -17.06 22.45
N LYS A 708 41.39 -18.16 23.20
CA LYS A 708 41.32 -18.21 24.68
C LYS A 708 42.57 -17.65 25.38
N SER A 709 43.69 -17.52 24.67
CA SER A 709 44.94 -16.97 25.20
C SER A 709 44.88 -15.44 25.42
N TYR A 710 43.91 -14.74 24.83
CA TYR A 710 43.78 -13.28 24.85
C TYR A 710 45.05 -12.54 24.39
N SER A 711 45.83 -13.16 23.49
CA SER A 711 47.05 -12.58 22.92
C SER A 711 46.71 -11.54 21.85
N GLU A 712 45.92 -11.93 20.86
CA GLU A 712 45.62 -11.14 19.66
C GLU A 712 44.14 -10.72 19.61
N PRO A 713 43.85 -9.42 19.74
CA PRO A 713 42.52 -8.89 19.49
C PRO A 713 42.23 -8.78 17.99
N TYR A 714 40.97 -8.88 17.60
CA TYR A 714 40.53 -8.51 16.26
C TYR A 714 40.73 -7.01 16.02
N GLN A 715 41.26 -6.66 14.85
CA GLN A 715 41.43 -5.28 14.41
C GLN A 715 40.11 -4.72 13.83
N GLU A 716 39.96 -3.40 13.78
CA GLU A 716 38.74 -2.75 13.22
C GLU A 716 38.43 -3.20 11.78
N SER A 717 39.46 -3.43 10.96
CA SER A 717 39.29 -3.91 9.57
C SER A 717 38.84 -5.37 9.46
N GLU A 718 38.85 -6.13 10.55
CA GLU A 718 38.43 -7.54 10.59
C GLU A 718 36.96 -7.71 11.02
N TYR A 719 36.25 -6.61 11.31
CA TYR A 719 34.81 -6.61 11.56
C TYR A 719 34.04 -6.47 10.23
N PRO A 720 32.91 -7.18 10.04
CA PRO A 720 32.25 -8.08 11.00
C PRO A 720 32.95 -9.43 11.16
N VAL A 721 33.07 -9.91 12.40
CA VAL A 721 33.70 -11.20 12.70
C VAL A 721 32.73 -12.35 12.40
N VAL A 722 33.09 -13.17 11.41
CA VAL A 722 32.31 -14.34 11.01
C VAL A 722 32.76 -15.57 11.79
N LYS A 723 31.81 -16.25 12.45
CA LYS A 723 32.01 -17.50 13.20
C LYS A 723 30.85 -18.45 12.93
N TYR A 724 31.11 -19.75 13.04
CA TYR A 724 30.02 -20.74 13.00
C TYR A 724 29.22 -20.71 14.30
N LEU A 725 27.93 -21.06 14.25
CA LEU A 725 27.10 -21.21 15.45
C LEU A 725 27.78 -22.15 16.45
N ARG A 726 27.73 -21.79 17.73
CA ARG A 726 28.37 -22.46 18.87
C ARG A 726 29.89 -22.36 18.97
N GLU A 727 30.56 -21.69 18.03
CA GLU A 727 31.97 -21.34 18.22
C GLU A 727 32.13 -20.29 19.32
N ALA A 728 33.24 -20.35 20.07
CA ALA A 728 33.50 -19.43 21.16
C ALA A 728 34.00 -18.06 20.65
N LEU A 729 33.42 -17.01 21.20
CA LEU A 729 33.85 -15.62 21.10
C LEU A 729 34.49 -15.20 22.42
N TYR A 730 35.72 -14.68 22.40
CA TYR A 730 36.47 -14.34 23.61
C TYR A 730 36.49 -12.83 23.86
N PHE A 731 35.76 -12.35 24.87
CA PHE A 731 35.65 -10.93 25.19
C PHE A 731 36.54 -10.55 26.38
N GLU A 732 37.15 -9.36 26.29
CA GLU A 732 37.87 -8.69 27.38
C GLU A 732 37.28 -7.29 27.56
N VAL A 733 36.85 -6.97 28.76
CA VAL A 733 36.49 -5.61 29.15
C VAL A 733 37.58 -5.08 30.07
N GLU A 734 38.10 -3.88 29.77
CA GLU A 734 39.17 -3.22 30.51
C GLU A 734 38.73 -1.82 30.96
N LEU A 735 38.91 -1.53 32.25
CA LEU A 735 38.83 -0.19 32.80
C LEU A 735 40.14 0.57 32.51
N LEU A 736 40.08 1.57 31.63
CA LEU A 736 41.26 2.30 31.15
C LEU A 736 41.78 3.31 32.17
N GLN A 737 40.86 4.03 32.84
CA GLN A 737 41.16 5.04 33.86
C GLN A 737 40.02 5.14 34.90
N PRO A 738 40.32 5.45 36.17
CA PRO A 738 41.65 5.69 36.75
C PRO A 738 42.37 4.38 37.11
N LYS A 739 43.72 4.39 37.10
CA LYS A 739 44.56 3.25 37.48
C LYS A 739 44.63 3.06 39.01
N ASP A 740 43.48 3.06 39.68
CA ASP A 740 43.35 2.85 41.12
C ASP A 740 43.17 1.37 41.43
N ALA A 741 44.14 0.77 42.13
CA ALA A 741 44.13 -0.65 42.49
C ALA A 741 42.96 -1.06 43.41
N ARG A 742 42.23 -0.10 44.00
CA ARG A 742 41.05 -0.36 44.84
C ARG A 742 39.76 -0.52 44.06
N LEU A 743 39.76 -0.15 42.77
CA LEU A 743 38.60 -0.34 41.90
C LEU A 743 38.62 -1.74 41.31
N GLU A 744 37.45 -2.39 41.30
CA GLU A 744 37.22 -3.63 40.58
C GLU A 744 36.16 -3.39 39.50
N LEU A 745 36.42 -3.88 38.30
CA LEU A 745 35.46 -3.88 37.21
C LEU A 745 34.49 -5.05 37.41
N ASN A 746 33.21 -4.78 37.61
CA ASN A 746 32.17 -5.81 37.57
C ASN A 746 31.27 -5.59 36.35
N LEU A 747 30.95 -6.67 35.64
CA LEU A 747 29.97 -6.64 34.55
C LEU A 747 28.65 -7.07 35.14
N ASP A 748 27.62 -6.24 35.03
CA ASP A 748 26.31 -6.52 35.64
C ASP A 748 25.40 -7.21 34.62
N ASP A 749 24.84 -6.45 33.70
CA ASP A 749 24.05 -6.99 32.59
C ASP A 749 24.78 -6.81 31.26
N CYS A 750 24.84 -7.88 30.48
CA CYS A 750 25.36 -7.87 29.12
C CYS A 750 24.31 -8.50 28.22
N TRP A 751 24.03 -7.89 27.08
CA TRP A 751 23.06 -8.42 26.12
C TRP A 751 23.50 -8.19 24.69
N ALA A 752 22.97 -9.00 23.79
CA ALA A 752 23.08 -8.79 22.36
C ALA A 752 21.74 -8.30 21.80
N THR A 753 21.82 -7.52 20.73
CA THR A 753 20.69 -7.06 19.92
C THR A 753 20.91 -7.48 18.47
N ASN A 754 19.83 -7.52 17.68
CA ASN A 754 19.92 -7.78 16.24
C ASN A 754 20.33 -6.54 15.41
N SER A 755 20.45 -5.37 16.04
CA SER A 755 20.88 -4.13 15.39
C SER A 755 21.87 -3.33 16.24
N GLN A 756 22.46 -2.28 15.66
CA GLN A 756 23.37 -1.37 16.35
C GLN A 756 22.72 -0.57 17.50
N ASN A 757 21.39 -0.52 17.56
CA ASN A 757 20.68 0.18 18.63
C ASN A 757 20.63 -0.68 19.90
N GLN A 758 21.20 -0.19 21.01
CA GLN A 758 21.26 -0.89 22.30
C GLN A 758 19.87 -1.26 22.87
N GLY A 759 18.83 -0.50 22.49
CA GLY A 759 17.44 -0.70 22.95
C GLY A 759 16.55 -1.43 21.96
N SER A 760 17.07 -1.98 20.85
CA SER A 760 16.26 -2.72 19.89
C SER A 760 15.85 -4.09 20.45
N LEU A 761 14.68 -4.57 20.01
CA LEU A 761 14.21 -5.92 20.27
C LEU A 761 14.38 -6.76 19.01
N PRO A 762 14.74 -8.06 19.12
CA PRO A 762 14.93 -8.83 20.34
C PRO A 762 16.27 -8.57 21.06
N GLN A 763 16.26 -8.69 22.40
CA GLN A 763 17.45 -8.69 23.24
C GLN A 763 17.71 -10.11 23.78
N TRP A 764 18.96 -10.58 23.71
CA TRP A 764 19.39 -11.80 24.38
C TRP A 764 20.34 -11.49 25.52
N LEU A 765 19.95 -11.80 26.75
CA LEU A 765 20.74 -11.56 27.96
C LEU A 765 21.87 -12.60 28.05
N ILE A 766 23.12 -12.14 28.02
CA ILE A 766 24.35 -12.94 28.14
C ILE A 766 24.75 -13.06 29.63
N LEU A 767 24.63 -11.96 30.37
CA LEU A 767 24.86 -11.88 31.82
C LEU A 767 23.66 -11.20 32.48
N ILE A 768 23.29 -11.69 33.66
CA ILE A 768 22.22 -11.14 34.50
C ILE A 768 22.76 -10.97 35.91
N ASN A 769 22.76 -9.74 36.43
CA ASN A 769 23.29 -9.42 37.77
C ASN A 769 24.72 -9.96 38.00
N GLY A 770 25.56 -9.90 36.97
CA GLY A 770 26.95 -10.38 36.97
C GLY A 770 27.15 -11.89 36.97
N CYS A 771 26.07 -12.67 36.84
CA CYS A 771 26.10 -14.12 36.72
C CYS A 771 25.75 -14.56 35.30
N GLU A 772 26.14 -15.78 34.93
CA GLU A 772 25.76 -16.37 33.65
C GLU A 772 24.24 -16.58 33.55
N ASN A 773 23.65 -16.30 32.38
CA ASN A 773 22.22 -16.50 32.16
C ASN A 773 21.87 -18.00 32.27
N SER A 774 21.01 -18.35 33.24
CA SER A 774 20.59 -19.74 33.47
C SER A 774 19.69 -20.29 32.36
N GLU A 775 19.02 -19.42 31.60
CA GLU A 775 18.14 -19.78 30.48
C GLU A 775 18.93 -20.10 29.21
N ASP A 776 20.23 -19.76 29.15
CA ASP A 776 21.09 -20.12 28.03
C ASP A 776 21.63 -21.55 28.21
N SER A 777 21.37 -22.40 27.21
CA SER A 777 21.92 -23.77 27.15
C SER A 777 23.44 -23.77 27.04
N TYR A 778 24.02 -22.71 26.46
CA TYR A 778 25.44 -22.50 26.27
C TYR A 778 25.93 -21.33 27.13
N LYS A 779 25.82 -21.51 28.45
CA LYS A 779 26.20 -20.52 29.46
C LYS A 779 27.55 -19.86 29.19
N THR A 780 27.60 -18.56 29.45
CA THR A 780 28.82 -17.75 29.44
C THR A 780 29.85 -18.33 30.42
N ILE A 781 31.11 -18.43 29.98
CA ILE A 781 32.19 -18.95 30.83
C ILE A 781 33.17 -17.82 31.13
N PHE A 782 33.37 -17.52 32.41
CA PHE A 782 34.37 -16.55 32.86
C PHE A 782 35.77 -17.14 32.88
N HIS A 783 36.75 -16.34 32.48
CA HIS A 783 38.16 -16.70 32.49
C HIS A 783 38.93 -15.87 33.52
N GLU A 784 39.74 -16.53 34.33
CA GLU A 784 40.57 -15.86 35.33
C GLU A 784 41.57 -14.90 34.67
N VAL A 785 41.69 -13.70 35.25
CA VAL A 785 42.68 -12.70 34.85
C VAL A 785 43.80 -12.69 35.87
N ASN A 786 45.00 -13.06 35.43
CA ASN A 786 46.20 -13.07 36.26
C ASN A 786 47.15 -11.94 35.88
N TYR A 787 47.98 -11.53 36.84
CA TYR A 787 49.02 -10.52 36.61
C TYR A 787 50.00 -10.99 35.53
N SER A 788 50.29 -10.12 34.55
CA SER A 788 51.25 -10.40 33.47
C SER A 788 51.92 -9.10 33.01
N LEU A 789 52.91 -9.19 32.11
CA LEU A 789 53.55 -8.00 31.53
C LEU A 789 52.54 -7.04 30.84
N ARG A 790 51.44 -7.59 30.31
CA ARG A 790 50.34 -6.84 29.69
C ARG A 790 49.28 -6.41 30.72
N VAL A 791 49.00 -7.24 31.72
CA VAL A 791 47.95 -7.02 32.71
C VAL A 791 48.54 -6.59 34.04
N LYS A 792 48.60 -5.28 34.28
CA LYS A 792 49.16 -4.69 35.51
C LYS A 792 48.17 -4.66 36.69
N LEU A 793 46.87 -4.55 36.40
CA LEU A 793 45.80 -4.50 37.39
C LEU A 793 44.71 -5.52 37.01
N PRO A 794 44.83 -6.79 37.44
CA PRO A 794 43.88 -7.84 37.07
C PRO A 794 42.43 -7.49 37.44
N GLN A 795 42.22 -6.78 38.55
CA GLN A 795 40.88 -6.34 38.99
C GLN A 795 40.21 -5.34 38.05
N HIS A 796 40.94 -4.72 37.10
CA HIS A 796 40.38 -3.79 36.12
C HIS A 796 39.89 -4.49 34.85
N LEU A 797 40.08 -5.80 34.75
CA LEU A 797 39.72 -6.56 33.56
C LEU A 797 38.76 -7.69 33.93
N LYS A 798 37.80 -7.93 33.05
CA LYS A 798 36.96 -9.15 33.07
C LYS A 798 37.04 -9.81 31.70
N ARG A 799 37.24 -11.13 31.72
CA ARG A 799 37.34 -11.96 30.52
C ARG A 799 36.27 -13.04 30.57
N PHE A 800 35.58 -13.23 29.46
CA PHE A 800 34.58 -14.27 29.33
C PHE A 800 34.49 -14.78 27.89
N GLU A 801 33.94 -15.98 27.71
CA GLU A 801 33.58 -16.50 26.40
C GLU A 801 32.06 -16.70 26.26
N VAL A 802 31.55 -16.38 25.07
CA VAL A 802 30.15 -16.60 24.67
C VAL A 802 30.13 -17.47 23.44
N ARG A 803 29.20 -18.42 23.37
CA ARG A 803 29.03 -19.29 22.20
C ARG A 803 28.17 -18.57 21.16
N MET A 804 28.63 -18.51 19.92
CA MET A 804 27.95 -17.78 18.85
C MET A 804 26.52 -18.29 18.64
N PHE A 805 25.56 -17.36 18.57
CA PHE A 805 24.16 -17.61 18.31
C PHE A 805 23.64 -16.62 17.26
N ALA A 806 22.42 -16.84 16.77
CA ALA A 806 21.75 -15.93 15.84
C ALA A 806 20.31 -15.68 16.27
N PHE A 807 19.81 -14.47 16.03
CA PHE A 807 18.40 -14.16 16.23
C PHE A 807 17.55 -14.76 15.12
N VAL A 808 16.40 -15.33 15.49
CA VAL A 808 15.47 -15.99 14.56
C VAL A 808 14.05 -15.48 14.78
N GLN A 809 13.28 -15.38 13.71
CA GLN A 809 11.83 -15.21 13.74
C GLN A 809 11.21 -16.38 12.99
N GLY A 810 10.56 -17.30 13.70
CA GLY A 810 10.12 -18.58 13.14
C GLY A 810 11.32 -19.47 12.77
N THR A 811 11.44 -19.85 11.49
CA THR A 811 12.58 -20.63 10.95
C THR A 811 13.58 -19.80 10.16
N THR A 812 13.36 -18.48 10.04
CA THR A 812 14.19 -17.56 9.27
C THR A 812 15.15 -16.80 10.18
N LEU A 813 16.42 -16.70 9.75
CA LEU A 813 17.44 -15.88 10.40
C LEU A 813 17.07 -14.40 10.24
N LEU A 814 17.06 -13.67 11.34
CA LEU A 814 16.95 -12.21 11.33
C LEU A 814 18.33 -11.66 10.98
N GLN A 815 18.55 -11.33 9.71
CA GLN A 815 19.68 -10.52 9.27
C GLN A 815 19.19 -9.09 9.03
N GLU A 816 19.96 -8.12 9.53
CA GLU A 816 19.88 -6.72 9.07
C GLU A 816 20.47 -6.56 7.67
#